data_AF-A0A401LZN3-F1
#
_entry.id   AF-A0A401LZN3-F1
#
_cell.length_a   1.000
_cell.length_b   1.000
_cell.length_c   1.000
_cell.angle_alpha   90.00
_cell.angle_beta   90.00
_cell.angle_gamma   90.00
#
_symmetry.space_group_name_H-M   'P 1'
#
loop_
_entity.id
_entity.type
_entity.pdbx_description
1 polymer ?
#
loop_
_entity_poly.entity_id
_entity_poly.type
_entity_poly.pdbx_seq_one_letter_code
_entity_poly.pdbx_strand_id
1 'polypeptide(L)'
;MKNIFNLGTFLFLFTLCGCDNDSKEIFEGVDNHINSFTLTSIGGSRYEAAIIGNQIVMTIPQNESLQDAKVEYSVCEQTDLFPSPANIKDWNSEHVFRVVSHNQTLKDYIYTVKRTDVNSEGTIELLTQADVNAFAKTGINTIEGNLILGSINGTTDDPVKDLSPLSGLTNVRYNIVINNSFAGSSLAGLENIVSAGGLTIGSATTPTTPKEGIAVVLSSLESLGQLQINSSQVTALIFPKLKTVGDTYIDANMLAMTDFSSLETCDENFIMKASSGNTYLTTLALPVFNHVRCNMQIEKYTKIETLSLPKLEKVGGNVTLSTLGSITELSLPQFTQCGGNFSSANLDKATKISLPKLVSVPTLSLTGNTSNSSTEEIELPLLENVSNDLTIKMGALSIETLSLPALKNVGGKLDIEYLKSLTSLEIPSLSSVGTSIYLYYLVVLSTLDINKVENLPSLEIVACYQLADIKANAELSNVKFNAGSQVGAVVPTFVVPTKINGKLEVSNYRYLSEDDWILKNVTYIGTFTYSGNGIAGTVNAIFEDLKEIGTFDVSNGYYFKSISFPKLKEVTEKFTLNYSQNIKNGGINMPVLKKIKSLTFNGSSYASGASSFKLRTNLEDFSNVEEIGDVTIKWWGAISDFSGLKKAVPSLTSTTWNVLENLVYNPTYQDMVDGKYTKE
;
A
#
# COMPACT_ATOMS: atom_id res chain seq x y z
N MET A 1 -0.48 -47.96 -25.68
CA MET A 1 0.55 -48.07 -26.72
C MET A 1 1.80 -48.67 -26.10
N LYS A 2 2.21 -49.84 -26.57
CA LYS A 2 3.40 -50.58 -26.13
C LYS A 2 4.62 -50.00 -26.83
N ASN A 3 5.68 -49.63 -26.10
CA ASN A 3 7.00 -49.37 -26.69
C ASN A 3 8.01 -50.37 -26.13
N ILE A 4 8.43 -51.26 -27.03
CA ILE A 4 9.53 -52.20 -26.95
C ILE A 4 10.79 -51.44 -27.41
N PHE A 5 11.90 -51.54 -26.68
CA PHE A 5 13.21 -51.16 -27.20
C PHE A 5 14.10 -52.39 -27.32
N ASN A 6 14.60 -52.59 -28.54
CA ASN A 6 15.40 -53.72 -29.01
C ASN A 6 16.80 -53.73 -28.40
N LEU A 7 17.22 -54.90 -27.94
CA LEU A 7 18.60 -55.21 -27.56
C LEU A 7 19.33 -55.80 -28.78
N GLY A 8 20.33 -55.08 -29.28
CA GLY A 8 21.17 -55.52 -30.39
C GLY A 8 22.23 -56.53 -29.95
N THR A 9 22.25 -57.67 -30.64
CA THR A 9 23.25 -58.73 -30.50
C THR A 9 24.56 -58.30 -31.17
N PHE A 10 25.68 -58.33 -30.46
CA PHE A 10 27.02 -58.18 -31.04
C PHE A 10 27.84 -59.44 -30.74
N LEU A 11 28.10 -60.20 -31.81
CA LEU A 11 28.91 -61.40 -31.82
C LEU A 11 30.37 -61.00 -32.05
N PHE A 12 31.27 -61.31 -31.12
CA PHE A 12 32.72 -61.23 -31.36
C PHE A 12 33.35 -62.59 -31.09
N LEU A 13 33.76 -63.26 -32.17
CA LEU A 13 34.78 -64.31 -32.12
C LEU A 13 36.13 -63.63 -31.94
N PHE A 14 36.92 -64.09 -30.97
CA PHE A 14 38.37 -64.01 -31.03
C PHE A 14 39.02 -65.36 -30.70
N THR A 15 40.11 -65.55 -31.40
CA THR A 15 40.90 -66.76 -31.65
C THR A 15 41.60 -67.32 -30.43
N LEU A 16 41.61 -68.66 -30.35
CA LEU A 16 42.50 -69.45 -29.51
C LEU A 16 43.96 -69.26 -29.96
N CYS A 17 44.81 -68.78 -29.06
CA CYS A 17 46.25 -68.97 -29.11
C CYS A 17 46.66 -69.69 -27.82
N GLY A 18 47.14 -70.92 -27.95
CA GLY A 18 47.79 -71.63 -26.86
C GLY A 18 49.27 -71.23 -26.76
N CYS A 19 49.76 -71.06 -25.54
CA CYS A 19 51.17 -71.21 -25.19
C CYS A 19 51.27 -71.75 -23.77
N ASP A 20 52.01 -72.84 -23.64
CA ASP A 20 52.42 -73.54 -22.41
C ASP A 20 53.19 -72.63 -21.44
N ASN A 21 52.93 -72.79 -20.14
CA ASN A 21 53.95 -73.13 -19.14
C ASN A 21 53.31 -73.30 -17.76
N ASP A 22 53.70 -74.38 -17.07
CA ASP A 22 53.47 -74.62 -15.66
C ASP A 22 54.01 -73.46 -14.80
N SER A 23 53.22 -72.39 -14.61
CA SER A 23 53.31 -71.57 -13.41
C SER A 23 52.33 -72.15 -12.41
N LYS A 24 52.84 -72.80 -11.36
CA LYS A 24 52.09 -72.89 -10.10
C LYS A 24 51.75 -71.44 -9.73
N GLU A 25 50.52 -71.00 -9.98
CA GLU A 25 50.03 -69.76 -9.39
C GLU A 25 50.23 -69.90 -7.88
N ILE A 26 51.15 -69.10 -7.34
CA ILE A 26 51.33 -69.00 -5.90
C ILE A 26 50.06 -68.28 -5.44
N PHE A 27 49.17 -69.00 -4.75
CA PHE A 27 48.03 -68.38 -4.11
C PHE A 27 48.55 -67.34 -3.11
N GLU A 28 48.48 -66.06 -3.46
CA GLU A 28 48.96 -64.96 -2.60
C GLU A 28 48.07 -64.78 -1.37
N GLY A 29 46.80 -65.17 -1.47
CA GLY A 29 45.85 -65.14 -0.36
C GLY A 29 45.60 -63.75 0.23
N VAL A 30 45.72 -62.69 -0.60
CA VAL A 30 45.55 -61.27 -0.19
C VAL A 30 44.09 -60.81 -0.15
N ASP A 31 43.18 -61.54 -0.78
CA ASP A 31 41.78 -61.12 -0.93
C ASP A 31 41.08 -61.04 0.43
N ASN A 32 40.54 -59.86 0.74
CA ASN A 32 39.87 -59.56 2.00
C ASN A 32 38.62 -58.71 1.80
N HIS A 33 37.82 -59.07 0.80
CA HIS A 33 36.58 -58.37 0.49
C HIS A 33 35.32 -59.13 0.94
N ILE A 34 34.27 -58.36 1.24
CA ILE A 34 32.92 -58.89 1.48
C ILE A 34 32.19 -58.89 0.14
N ASN A 35 31.66 -60.04 -0.25
CA ASN A 35 30.95 -60.25 -1.52
C ASN A 35 29.48 -59.84 -1.42
N SER A 36 28.83 -60.23 -0.32
CA SER A 36 27.43 -59.93 -0.07
C SER A 36 27.16 -59.81 1.42
N PHE A 37 26.17 -58.99 1.75
CA PHE A 37 25.71 -58.79 3.12
C PHE A 37 24.21 -58.54 3.09
N THR A 38 23.42 -59.33 3.81
CA THR A 38 21.96 -59.26 3.83
C THR A 38 21.46 -59.45 5.25
N LEU A 39 20.50 -58.63 5.66
CA LEU A 39 19.76 -58.81 6.90
C LEU A 39 18.31 -59.18 6.60
N THR A 40 17.76 -60.10 7.40
CA THR A 40 16.33 -60.42 7.40
C THR A 40 15.75 -59.97 8.74
N SER A 41 14.84 -59.00 8.73
CA SER A 41 14.20 -58.50 9.94
C SER A 41 13.37 -59.60 10.63
N ILE A 42 13.01 -59.42 11.90
CA ILE A 42 12.15 -60.36 12.64
C ILE A 42 10.82 -60.58 11.90
N GLY A 43 10.33 -59.54 11.21
CA GLY A 43 9.11 -59.61 10.38
C GLY A 43 9.26 -60.43 9.10
N GLY A 44 10.47 -60.89 8.76
CA GLY A 44 10.77 -61.69 7.58
C GLY A 44 11.18 -60.87 6.34
N SER A 45 11.19 -59.55 6.42
CA SER A 45 11.62 -58.66 5.33
C SER A 45 13.13 -58.77 5.11
N ARG A 46 13.55 -59.01 3.87
CA ARG A 46 14.96 -59.22 3.48
C ARG A 46 15.54 -57.96 2.84
N TYR A 47 16.66 -57.48 3.37
CA TYR A 47 17.35 -56.27 2.93
C TYR A 47 18.80 -56.60 2.54
N GLU A 48 19.14 -56.35 1.28
CA GLU A 48 20.49 -56.52 0.77
C GLU A 48 21.27 -55.21 0.87
N ALA A 49 22.48 -55.26 1.43
CA ALA A 49 23.32 -54.09 1.61
C ALA A 49 24.01 -53.71 0.30
N ALA A 50 24.15 -52.40 0.05
CA ALA A 50 25.07 -51.92 -0.95
C ALA A 50 26.51 -51.95 -0.39
N ILE A 51 27.42 -52.64 -1.07
CA ILE A 51 28.84 -52.68 -0.71
C ILE A 51 29.59 -51.75 -1.66
N ILE A 52 30.02 -50.60 -1.17
CA ILE A 52 30.70 -49.56 -1.97
C ILE A 52 32.03 -49.24 -1.31
N GLY A 53 33.13 -49.66 -1.94
CA GLY A 53 34.47 -49.55 -1.37
C GLY A 53 34.58 -50.34 -0.07
N ASN A 54 34.75 -49.61 1.04
CA ASN A 54 34.87 -50.16 2.40
C ASN A 54 33.62 -49.87 3.26
N GLN A 55 32.47 -49.63 2.64
CA GLN A 55 31.20 -49.41 3.34
C GLN A 55 30.18 -50.49 3.01
N ILE A 56 29.43 -50.90 4.03
CA ILE A 56 28.25 -51.76 3.93
C ILE A 56 27.07 -50.87 4.31
N VAL A 57 26.28 -50.44 3.33
CA VAL A 57 25.16 -49.51 3.55
C VAL A 57 23.85 -50.27 3.48
N MET A 58 23.17 -50.35 4.62
CA MET A 58 21.88 -51.03 4.78
C MET A 58 20.75 -50.00 4.67
N THR A 59 19.97 -50.04 3.59
CA THR A 59 18.88 -49.07 3.37
C THR A 59 17.56 -49.64 3.88
N ILE A 60 17.00 -49.06 4.94
CA ILE A 60 15.87 -49.62 5.70
C ILE A 60 14.76 -48.58 5.88
N PRO A 61 13.48 -48.94 5.71
CA PRO A 61 12.36 -48.08 6.07
C PRO A 61 12.39 -47.65 7.56
N GLN A 62 11.89 -46.45 7.88
CA GLN A 62 11.96 -45.93 9.25
C GLN A 62 11.15 -46.76 10.26
N ASN A 63 10.08 -47.42 9.81
CA ASN A 63 9.23 -48.28 10.63
C ASN A 63 9.79 -49.71 10.83
N GLU A 64 10.88 -50.08 10.16
CA GLU A 64 11.46 -51.42 10.20
C GLU A 64 12.65 -51.48 11.16
N SER A 65 12.55 -52.27 12.22
CA SER A 65 13.68 -52.52 13.13
C SER A 65 14.53 -53.67 12.63
N LEU A 66 15.86 -53.50 12.68
CA LEU A 66 16.82 -54.58 12.46
C LEU A 66 17.30 -55.23 13.77
N GLN A 67 16.66 -54.91 14.89
CA GLN A 67 16.96 -55.56 16.16
C GLN A 67 16.73 -57.07 16.03
N ASP A 68 17.72 -57.87 16.43
CA ASP A 68 17.77 -59.33 16.30
C ASP A 68 17.56 -59.85 14.86
N ALA A 69 17.86 -59.04 13.84
CA ALA A 69 17.82 -59.46 12.44
C ALA A 69 18.80 -60.62 12.17
N LYS A 70 18.37 -61.56 11.32
CA LYS A 70 19.22 -62.67 10.87
C LYS A 70 20.14 -62.19 9.75
N VAL A 71 21.43 -62.44 9.87
CA VAL A 71 22.44 -62.06 8.88
C VAL A 71 22.82 -63.22 7.96
N GLU A 72 22.93 -62.92 6.66
CA GLU A 72 23.50 -63.77 5.62
C GLU A 72 24.61 -62.97 4.94
N TYR A 73 25.80 -63.54 4.81
CA TYR A 73 26.94 -62.85 4.21
C TYR A 73 27.86 -63.84 3.49
N SER A 74 28.60 -63.33 2.51
CA SER A 74 29.68 -64.06 1.84
C SER A 74 30.94 -63.19 1.83
N VAL A 75 32.07 -63.80 2.12
CA VAL A 75 33.41 -63.21 2.05
C VAL A 75 34.26 -64.04 1.08
N CYS A 76 35.43 -63.55 0.68
CA CYS A 76 36.35 -64.34 -0.14
C CYS A 76 36.72 -65.67 0.53
N GLU A 77 37.10 -66.65 -0.27
CA GLU A 77 37.57 -67.92 0.25
C GLU A 77 38.78 -67.74 1.20
N GLN A 78 38.83 -68.54 2.26
CA GLN A 78 39.91 -68.53 3.26
C GLN A 78 40.11 -67.20 3.99
N THR A 79 39.03 -66.45 4.21
CA THR A 79 39.03 -65.21 5.02
C THR A 79 38.23 -65.37 6.30
N ASP A 80 38.64 -64.67 7.35
CA ASP A 80 37.89 -64.56 8.62
C ASP A 80 37.30 -63.14 8.76
N LEU A 81 36.09 -63.04 9.31
CA LEU A 81 35.37 -61.78 9.53
C LEU A 81 35.14 -61.52 11.02
N PHE A 82 35.66 -60.40 11.53
CA PHE A 82 35.58 -60.03 12.95
C PHE A 82 34.92 -58.67 13.18
N PRO A 83 34.02 -58.52 14.17
CA PRO A 83 33.39 -59.59 14.94
C PRO A 83 32.53 -60.48 14.02
N SER A 84 32.28 -61.73 14.42
CA SER A 84 31.40 -62.61 13.66
C SER A 84 30.00 -61.99 13.57
N PRO A 85 29.47 -61.72 12.35
CA PRO A 85 28.14 -61.14 12.18
C PRO A 85 27.05 -61.94 12.91
N ALA A 86 27.18 -63.26 13.00
CA ALA A 86 26.18 -64.12 13.64
C ALA A 86 25.94 -63.83 15.14
N ASN A 87 26.85 -63.10 15.80
CA ASN A 87 26.76 -62.76 17.22
C ASN A 87 26.20 -61.35 17.48
N ILE A 88 25.95 -60.56 16.43
CA ILE A 88 25.41 -59.20 16.56
C ILE A 88 23.88 -59.26 16.59
N LYS A 89 23.30 -58.52 17.54
CA LYS A 89 21.85 -58.40 17.71
C LYS A 89 21.33 -57.01 17.37
N ASP A 90 22.04 -55.97 17.77
CA ASP A 90 21.66 -54.60 17.45
C ASP A 90 22.21 -54.20 16.08
N TRP A 91 21.49 -54.54 15.01
CA TRP A 91 21.85 -54.12 13.65
C TRP A 91 21.34 -52.72 13.29
N ASN A 92 20.69 -52.01 14.22
CA ASN A 92 20.27 -50.63 13.99
C ASN A 92 21.44 -49.65 14.18
N SER A 93 22.46 -50.05 14.92
CA SER A 93 23.68 -49.27 15.19
C SER A 93 24.78 -49.52 14.16
N GLU A 94 25.71 -48.57 14.06
CA GLU A 94 26.93 -48.71 13.24
C GLU A 94 27.83 -49.83 13.79
N HIS A 95 28.45 -50.60 12.89
CA HIS A 95 29.44 -51.63 13.23
C HIS A 95 30.66 -51.52 12.35
N VAL A 96 31.80 -51.98 12.85
CA VAL A 96 33.04 -52.11 12.06
C VAL A 96 33.39 -53.58 11.95
N PHE A 97 33.56 -54.06 10.72
CA PHE A 97 33.97 -55.42 10.40
C PHE A 97 35.38 -55.43 9.82
N ARG A 98 36.24 -56.29 10.34
CA ARG A 98 37.59 -56.55 9.82
C ARG A 98 37.61 -57.89 9.09
N VAL A 99 37.91 -57.85 7.80
CA VAL A 99 38.21 -59.04 7.00
C VAL A 99 39.71 -59.30 7.11
N VAL A 100 40.08 -60.51 7.53
CA VAL A 100 41.46 -61.00 7.59
C VAL A 100 41.63 -62.01 6.47
N SER A 101 42.52 -61.71 5.52
CA SER A 101 42.83 -62.64 4.44
C SER A 101 43.65 -63.84 4.92
N HIS A 102 43.81 -64.84 4.05
CA HIS A 102 44.68 -65.98 4.32
C HIS A 102 46.12 -65.58 4.66
N ASN A 103 46.64 -64.52 4.03
CA ASN A 103 48.00 -64.03 4.27
C ASN A 103 48.09 -62.90 5.32
N GLN A 104 47.03 -62.71 6.12
CA GLN A 104 46.91 -61.72 7.19
C GLN A 104 46.84 -60.25 6.72
N THR A 105 46.59 -59.98 5.44
CA THR A 105 46.21 -58.62 5.02
C THR A 105 44.82 -58.26 5.58
N LEU A 106 44.72 -57.07 6.16
CA LEU A 106 43.52 -56.60 6.84
C LEU A 106 42.76 -55.59 5.99
N LYS A 107 41.42 -55.67 6.03
CA LYS A 107 40.56 -54.64 5.46
C LYS A 107 39.33 -54.42 6.35
N ASP A 108 39.13 -53.16 6.73
CA ASP A 108 38.01 -52.75 7.57
C ASP A 108 36.85 -52.24 6.70
N TYR A 109 35.65 -52.66 7.05
CA TYR A 109 34.38 -52.27 6.46
C TYR A 109 33.49 -51.61 7.54
N ILE A 110 32.89 -50.47 7.22
CA ILE A 110 31.94 -49.79 8.13
C ILE A 110 30.52 -50.12 7.68
N TYR A 111 29.77 -50.77 8.56
CA TYR A 111 28.34 -51.01 8.40
C TYR A 111 27.54 -49.84 8.93
N THR A 112 26.65 -49.30 8.09
CA THR A 112 25.77 -48.18 8.45
C THR A 112 24.35 -48.47 8.02
N VAL A 113 23.38 -47.92 8.76
CA VAL A 113 21.96 -47.97 8.39
C VAL A 113 21.54 -46.62 7.84
N LYS A 114 21.11 -46.61 6.57
CA LYS A 114 20.46 -45.46 5.94
C LYS A 114 18.95 -45.63 6.04
N ARG A 115 18.29 -44.77 6.81
CA ARG A 115 16.82 -44.78 6.94
C ARG A 115 16.15 -44.16 5.71
N THR A 116 15.02 -44.73 5.31
CA THR A 116 14.16 -44.25 4.22
C THR A 116 12.74 -44.01 4.70
N ASP A 117 12.05 -43.10 4.02
CA ASP A 117 10.68 -42.74 4.34
C ASP A 117 9.70 -43.87 4.04
N VAL A 118 8.63 -43.89 4.82
CA VAL A 118 7.50 -44.80 4.66
C VAL A 118 6.36 -43.96 4.08
N ASN A 119 6.19 -44.06 2.77
CA ASN A 119 5.29 -43.20 2.01
C ASN A 119 3.90 -43.81 1.87
N SER A 120 2.88 -42.96 1.82
CA SER A 120 1.54 -43.30 1.38
C SER A 120 1.12 -42.45 0.19
N GLU A 121 0.55 -43.05 -0.84
CA GLU A 121 -0.02 -42.31 -1.97
C GLU A 121 -1.49 -41.94 -1.70
N GLY A 122 -1.89 -40.73 -2.12
CA GLY A 122 -3.28 -40.29 -2.08
C GLY A 122 -3.70 -39.63 -0.77
N THR A 123 -4.96 -39.18 -0.72
CA THR A 123 -5.54 -38.50 0.43
C THR A 123 -5.80 -39.47 1.58
N ILE A 124 -5.39 -39.08 2.78
CA ILE A 124 -5.66 -39.77 4.04
C ILE A 124 -6.75 -39.01 4.78
N GLU A 125 -7.91 -39.65 4.95
CA GLU A 125 -9.04 -39.10 5.70
C GLU A 125 -9.12 -39.76 7.08
N LEU A 126 -8.90 -38.98 8.14
CA LEU A 126 -9.03 -39.43 9.53
C LEU A 126 -10.23 -38.71 10.14
N LEU A 127 -11.41 -39.31 9.97
CA LEU A 127 -12.69 -38.70 10.37
C LEU A 127 -13.01 -38.94 11.85
N THR A 128 -12.47 -40.02 12.40
CA THR A 128 -12.67 -40.46 13.79
C THR A 128 -11.35 -40.72 14.51
N GLN A 129 -11.39 -40.80 15.85
CA GLN A 129 -10.18 -41.15 16.63
C GLN A 129 -9.71 -42.57 16.32
N ALA A 130 -10.63 -43.49 16.04
CA ALA A 130 -10.31 -44.82 15.55
C ALA A 130 -9.47 -44.81 14.27
N ASP A 131 -9.78 -43.92 13.31
CA ASP A 131 -9.01 -43.77 12.06
C ASP A 131 -7.58 -43.31 12.35
N VAL A 132 -7.40 -42.33 13.25
CA VAL A 132 -6.07 -41.85 13.69
C VAL A 132 -5.24 -42.99 14.26
N ASN A 133 -5.83 -43.77 15.16
CA ASN A 133 -5.16 -44.92 15.80
C ASN A 133 -4.84 -46.03 14.81
N ALA A 134 -5.67 -46.24 13.78
CA ALA A 134 -5.43 -47.21 12.73
C ALA A 134 -4.30 -46.76 11.80
N PHE A 135 -4.30 -45.48 11.40
CA PHE A 135 -3.25 -44.90 10.56
C PHE A 135 -1.88 -44.94 11.25
N ALA A 136 -1.81 -44.63 12.55
CA ALA A 136 -0.55 -44.69 13.31
C ALA A 136 0.15 -46.07 13.24
N LYS A 137 -0.63 -47.16 13.16
CA LYS A 137 -0.08 -48.53 13.07
C LYS A 137 0.59 -48.84 11.74
N THR A 138 0.36 -48.04 10.71
CA THR A 138 1.01 -48.22 9.39
C THR A 138 2.50 -47.85 9.43
N GLY A 139 2.91 -46.99 10.38
CA GLY A 139 4.25 -46.42 10.42
C GLY A 139 4.57 -45.47 9.27
N ILE A 140 3.57 -45.01 8.52
CA ILE A 140 3.72 -43.99 7.48
C ILE A 140 4.22 -42.69 8.14
N ASN A 141 5.29 -42.11 7.59
CA ASN A 141 5.87 -40.84 8.03
C ASN A 141 5.66 -39.72 6.98
N THR A 142 5.36 -40.09 5.74
CA THR A 142 5.22 -39.16 4.60
C THR A 142 3.94 -39.45 3.83
N ILE A 143 3.12 -38.43 3.63
CA ILE A 143 1.87 -38.53 2.87
C ILE A 143 2.03 -37.81 1.53
N GLU A 144 2.02 -38.55 0.42
CA GLU A 144 2.00 -38.04 -0.96
C GLU A 144 0.56 -37.66 -1.37
N GLY A 145 -0.06 -36.80 -0.57
CA GLY A 145 -1.47 -36.46 -0.64
C GLY A 145 -1.89 -35.44 0.42
N ASN A 146 -3.19 -35.31 0.63
CA ASN A 146 -3.74 -34.50 1.73
C ASN A 146 -3.89 -35.34 3.01
N LEU A 147 -3.74 -34.71 4.17
CA LEU A 147 -4.18 -35.23 5.45
C LEU A 147 -5.44 -34.48 5.87
N ILE A 148 -6.59 -35.16 5.94
CA ILE A 148 -7.87 -34.55 6.31
C ILE A 148 -8.26 -35.02 7.71
N LEU A 149 -8.45 -34.07 8.63
CA LEU A 149 -8.81 -34.30 10.02
C LEU A 149 -10.24 -33.83 10.29
N GLY A 150 -11.11 -34.80 10.60
CA GLY A 150 -12.54 -34.58 10.80
C GLY A 150 -13.32 -34.34 9.50
N SER A 151 -14.65 -34.30 9.62
CA SER A 151 -15.59 -34.06 8.52
C SER A 151 -16.05 -32.61 8.46
N ILE A 152 -16.30 -32.13 7.24
CA ILE A 152 -16.90 -30.80 6.99
C ILE A 152 -18.31 -30.75 7.58
N ASN A 153 -19.07 -31.84 7.38
CA ASN A 153 -20.46 -31.99 7.78
C ASN A 153 -20.63 -33.21 8.68
N GLY A 154 -21.57 -33.13 9.62
CA GLY A 154 -21.98 -34.24 10.47
C GLY A 154 -21.41 -34.20 11.89
N THR A 155 -21.99 -35.01 12.75
CA THR A 155 -21.55 -35.28 14.12
C THR A 155 -21.15 -36.73 14.22
N THR A 156 -20.09 -37.02 14.97
CA THR A 156 -19.65 -38.38 15.28
C THR A 156 -19.55 -38.53 16.80
N ASP A 157 -19.83 -39.72 17.31
CA ASP A 157 -19.63 -40.05 18.73
C ASP A 157 -18.14 -40.28 19.06
N ASP A 158 -17.29 -40.48 18.04
CA ASP A 158 -15.84 -40.66 18.16
C ASP A 158 -15.06 -39.57 17.41
N PRO A 159 -15.19 -38.27 17.76
CA PRO A 159 -14.48 -37.21 17.05
C PRO A 159 -12.98 -37.26 17.39
N VAL A 160 -12.16 -36.87 16.42
CA VAL A 160 -10.71 -36.75 16.59
C VAL A 160 -10.38 -35.72 17.68
N LYS A 161 -9.72 -36.15 18.76
CA LYS A 161 -9.35 -35.31 19.91
C LYS A 161 -7.84 -35.29 20.18
N ASP A 162 -7.16 -36.37 19.84
CA ASP A 162 -5.74 -36.59 20.12
C ASP A 162 -5.01 -36.99 18.84
N LEU A 163 -4.01 -36.20 18.45
CA LEU A 163 -3.16 -36.50 17.31
C LEU A 163 -1.79 -37.05 17.73
N SER A 164 -1.51 -37.27 19.02
CA SER A 164 -0.24 -37.84 19.49
C SER A 164 0.18 -39.15 18.78
N PRO A 165 -0.74 -40.03 18.33
CA PRO A 165 -0.37 -41.20 17.52
C PRO A 165 0.27 -40.84 16.17
N LEU A 166 0.08 -39.62 15.66
CA LEU A 166 0.64 -39.12 14.41
C LEU A 166 2.04 -38.50 14.54
N SER A 167 2.66 -38.57 15.71
CA SER A 167 3.98 -37.99 15.97
C SER A 167 5.11 -38.54 15.08
N GLY A 168 4.89 -39.67 14.40
CA GLY A 168 5.81 -40.18 13.38
C GLY A 168 5.76 -39.43 12.04
N LEU A 169 4.75 -38.59 11.78
CA LEU A 169 4.63 -37.83 10.54
C LEU A 169 5.66 -36.70 10.47
N THR A 170 6.37 -36.65 9.35
CA THR A 170 7.39 -35.64 9.05
C THR A 170 7.07 -34.82 7.81
N ASN A 171 6.23 -35.31 6.89
CA ASN A 171 5.92 -34.60 5.65
C ASN A 171 4.51 -34.86 5.12
N VAL A 172 3.84 -33.81 4.62
CA VAL A 172 2.55 -33.90 3.91
C VAL A 172 2.66 -33.15 2.59
N ARG A 173 2.73 -33.86 1.47
CA ARG A 173 3.02 -33.26 0.17
C ARG A 173 1.99 -32.20 -0.26
N TYR A 174 0.72 -32.41 0.05
CA TYR A 174 -0.35 -31.44 -0.21
C TYR A 174 -0.84 -30.81 1.11
N ASN A 175 -2.13 -30.81 1.38
CA ASN A 175 -2.69 -30.01 2.47
C ASN A 175 -2.97 -30.84 3.72
N ILE A 176 -2.65 -30.27 4.88
CA ILE A 176 -3.25 -30.63 6.16
C ILE A 176 -4.56 -29.83 6.27
N VAL A 177 -5.70 -30.52 6.33
CA VAL A 177 -7.04 -29.90 6.35
C VAL A 177 -7.71 -30.21 7.67
N ILE A 178 -8.09 -29.18 8.42
CA ILE A 178 -8.86 -29.30 9.67
C ILE A 178 -10.31 -28.90 9.40
N ASN A 179 -11.24 -29.82 9.64
CA ASN A 179 -12.66 -29.60 9.42
C ASN A 179 -13.46 -29.41 10.72
N ASN A 180 -14.76 -29.11 10.58
CA ASN A 180 -15.67 -28.76 11.67
C ASN A 180 -15.75 -29.83 12.78
N SER A 181 -15.73 -31.12 12.43
CA SER A 181 -15.86 -32.18 13.44
C SER A 181 -14.58 -32.45 14.25
N PHE A 182 -13.46 -31.78 13.94
CA PHE A 182 -12.24 -31.90 14.72
C PHE A 182 -12.43 -31.34 16.13
N ALA A 183 -12.19 -32.17 17.14
CA ALA A 183 -12.47 -31.89 18.55
C ALA A 183 -11.19 -31.80 19.42
N GLY A 184 -10.01 -31.76 18.81
CA GLY A 184 -8.75 -31.48 19.49
C GLY A 184 -8.67 -30.01 19.91
N SER A 185 -8.05 -29.74 21.06
CA SER A 185 -7.74 -28.36 21.49
C SER A 185 -6.45 -27.82 20.86
N SER A 186 -5.69 -28.67 20.17
CA SER A 186 -4.49 -28.28 19.44
C SER A 186 -4.18 -29.29 18.34
N LEU A 187 -3.17 -28.98 17.52
CA LEU A 187 -2.58 -29.95 16.59
C LEU A 187 -1.41 -30.75 17.21
N ALA A 188 -1.35 -30.85 18.54
CA ALA A 188 -0.32 -31.61 19.23
C ALA A 188 -0.35 -33.09 18.80
N GLY A 189 0.80 -33.60 18.37
CA GLY A 189 0.99 -34.81 17.59
C GLY A 189 1.51 -34.59 16.17
N LEU A 190 1.44 -33.37 15.64
CA LEU A 190 1.98 -33.02 14.31
C LEU A 190 3.28 -32.20 14.39
N GLU A 191 3.93 -32.12 15.54
CA GLU A 191 5.06 -31.22 15.80
C GLU A 191 6.32 -31.58 15.00
N ASN A 192 6.42 -32.81 14.50
CA ASN A 192 7.56 -33.31 13.73
C ASN A 192 7.42 -33.09 12.22
N ILE A 193 6.29 -32.51 11.76
CA ILE A 193 6.13 -32.13 10.35
C ILE A 193 7.11 -31.01 10.02
N VAL A 194 7.98 -31.28 9.06
CA VAL A 194 9.02 -30.35 8.56
C VAL A 194 8.52 -29.54 7.37
N SER A 195 7.69 -30.14 6.51
CA SER A 195 7.08 -29.43 5.40
C SER A 195 5.68 -29.90 5.07
N ALA A 196 4.86 -28.97 4.59
CA ALA A 196 3.56 -29.27 4.03
C ALA A 196 3.25 -28.42 2.78
N GLY A 197 2.48 -28.98 1.84
CA GLY A 197 1.93 -28.21 0.71
C GLY A 197 0.97 -27.12 1.17
N GLY A 198 0.23 -27.34 2.27
CA GLY A 198 -0.55 -26.30 2.91
C GLY A 198 -1.18 -26.72 4.23
N LEU A 199 -1.70 -25.74 4.97
CA LEU A 199 -2.47 -25.92 6.20
C LEU A 199 -3.76 -25.12 6.04
N THR A 200 -4.89 -25.82 6.10
CA THR A 200 -6.21 -25.27 5.80
C THR A 200 -7.17 -25.49 6.96
N ILE A 201 -7.75 -24.40 7.49
CA ILE A 201 -8.89 -24.39 8.39
C ILE A 201 -9.93 -23.45 7.76
N GLY A 202 -10.89 -24.00 7.03
CA GLY A 202 -11.82 -23.22 6.20
C GLY A 202 -11.21 -22.69 4.91
N SER A 203 -11.98 -21.94 4.14
CA SER A 203 -11.55 -21.29 2.90
C SER A 203 -11.65 -19.77 3.02
N ALA A 204 -11.12 -19.02 2.05
CA ALA A 204 -11.23 -17.55 2.05
C ALA A 204 -12.69 -17.03 2.09
N THR A 205 -13.66 -17.85 1.65
CA THR A 205 -15.09 -17.47 1.60
C THR A 205 -15.97 -18.25 2.58
N THR A 206 -15.48 -19.34 3.17
CA THR A 206 -16.28 -20.23 4.01
C THR A 206 -15.52 -20.56 5.29
N PRO A 207 -15.95 -20.02 6.45
CA PRO A 207 -15.28 -20.29 7.72
C PRO A 207 -15.48 -21.74 8.17
N THR A 208 -14.50 -22.27 8.91
CA THR A 208 -14.60 -23.54 9.63
C THR A 208 -14.54 -23.27 11.12
N THR A 209 -15.42 -23.92 11.88
CA THR A 209 -15.51 -23.80 13.33
C THR A 209 -15.23 -25.17 13.95
N PRO A 210 -13.96 -25.60 14.05
CA PRO A 210 -13.61 -26.76 14.86
C PRO A 210 -13.90 -26.45 16.34
N LYS A 211 -13.55 -27.35 17.26
CA LYS A 211 -13.69 -27.08 18.69
C LYS A 211 -13.16 -25.70 19.09
N GLU A 212 -13.84 -25.08 20.04
CA GLU A 212 -13.49 -23.77 20.59
C GLU A 212 -12.08 -23.76 21.18
N GLY A 213 -11.31 -22.73 20.83
CA GLY A 213 -10.00 -22.45 21.43
C GLY A 213 -8.84 -23.28 20.90
N ILE A 214 -8.79 -23.59 19.60
CA ILE A 214 -7.72 -24.40 19.00
C ILE A 214 -6.39 -23.64 18.90
N ALA A 215 -5.33 -24.21 19.46
CA ALA A 215 -3.95 -23.75 19.27
C ALA A 215 -3.27 -24.55 18.15
N VAL A 216 -2.77 -23.88 17.13
CA VAL A 216 -2.06 -24.52 16.01
C VAL A 216 -0.56 -24.40 16.23
N VAL A 217 0.08 -25.54 16.52
CA VAL A 217 1.50 -25.61 16.87
C VAL A 217 2.18 -26.63 15.98
N LEU A 218 3.11 -26.19 15.13
CA LEU A 218 3.93 -27.07 14.29
C LEU A 218 5.40 -26.67 14.46
N SER A 219 6.01 -27.14 15.54
CA SER A 219 7.32 -26.68 16.04
C SER A 219 8.51 -26.99 15.12
N SER A 220 8.38 -27.99 14.23
CA SER A 220 9.43 -28.36 13.28
C SER A 220 9.18 -27.86 11.86
N LEU A 221 8.05 -27.20 11.60
CA LEU A 221 7.68 -26.77 10.26
C LEU A 221 8.66 -25.72 9.74
N GLU A 222 9.33 -26.00 8.64
CA GLU A 222 10.30 -25.13 7.98
C GLU A 222 9.77 -24.50 6.68
N SER A 223 8.87 -25.19 5.97
CA SER A 223 8.29 -24.70 4.71
C SER A 223 6.82 -25.08 4.58
N LEU A 224 6.01 -24.14 4.10
CA LEU A 224 4.56 -24.30 3.93
C LEU A 224 4.08 -23.66 2.63
N GLY A 225 3.48 -24.41 1.72
CA GLY A 225 3.00 -23.84 0.45
C GLY A 225 1.80 -22.88 0.61
N GLN A 226 0.88 -23.15 1.54
CA GLN A 226 -0.25 -22.27 1.85
C GLN A 226 -0.58 -22.28 3.34
N LEU A 227 -0.85 -21.11 3.93
CA LEU A 227 -1.45 -20.96 5.25
C LEU A 227 -2.85 -20.34 5.11
N GLN A 228 -3.89 -21.16 5.16
CA GLN A 228 -5.27 -20.73 5.02
C GLN A 228 -6.02 -20.94 6.35
N ILE A 229 -6.23 -19.87 7.10
CA ILE A 229 -7.00 -19.86 8.35
C ILE A 229 -8.22 -18.95 8.13
N ASN A 230 -9.41 -19.52 8.15
CA ASN A 230 -10.67 -18.79 8.27
C ASN A 230 -11.49 -19.46 9.37
N SER A 231 -11.19 -19.09 10.62
CA SER A 231 -11.82 -19.68 11.78
C SER A 231 -11.75 -18.73 12.96
N SER A 232 -12.92 -18.42 13.54
CA SER A 232 -12.97 -17.69 14.81
C SER A 232 -12.38 -18.47 15.97
N GLN A 233 -12.14 -19.78 15.83
CA GLN A 233 -11.77 -20.67 16.92
C GLN A 233 -10.26 -20.74 17.19
N VAL A 234 -9.43 -20.28 16.26
CA VAL A 234 -7.97 -20.33 16.37
C VAL A 234 -7.47 -19.26 17.34
N THR A 235 -6.76 -19.69 18.38
CA THR A 235 -6.22 -18.82 19.45
C THR A 235 -4.73 -18.60 19.35
N ALA A 236 -3.99 -19.51 18.69
CA ALA A 236 -2.55 -19.39 18.50
C ALA A 236 -2.09 -19.98 17.17
N LEU A 237 -1.08 -19.35 16.56
CA LEU A 237 -0.33 -19.86 15.40
C LEU A 237 1.16 -19.87 15.75
N ILE A 238 1.74 -21.05 16.00
CA ILE A 238 3.10 -21.19 16.53
C ILE A 238 3.94 -22.02 15.57
N PHE A 239 4.79 -21.34 14.80
CA PHE A 239 5.65 -21.89 13.76
C PHE A 239 7.10 -21.36 13.88
N PRO A 240 7.81 -21.63 14.99
CA PRO A 240 9.08 -21.00 15.32
C PRO A 240 10.20 -21.24 14.30
N LYS A 241 10.10 -22.30 13.47
CA LYS A 241 11.10 -22.67 12.46
C LYS A 241 10.67 -22.40 11.02
N LEU A 242 9.47 -21.88 10.79
CA LEU A 242 8.94 -21.67 9.44
C LEU A 242 9.74 -20.56 8.77
N LYS A 243 10.44 -20.88 7.68
CA LYS A 243 11.31 -19.96 6.92
C LYS A 243 10.59 -19.35 5.71
N THR A 244 9.83 -20.18 5.00
CA THR A 244 9.16 -19.80 3.75
C THR A 244 7.70 -20.20 3.81
N VAL A 245 6.81 -19.28 3.42
CA VAL A 245 5.40 -19.59 3.17
C VAL A 245 4.99 -19.14 1.77
N GLY A 246 4.10 -19.87 1.08
CA GLY A 246 3.45 -19.34 -0.11
C GLY A 246 2.31 -18.39 0.25
N ASP A 247 1.09 -18.67 -0.22
CA ASP A 247 -0.06 -17.80 0.07
C ASP A 247 -0.50 -17.93 1.54
N THR A 248 -0.64 -16.79 2.21
CA THR A 248 -1.08 -16.69 3.60
C THR A 248 -2.35 -15.87 3.68
N TYR A 249 -3.38 -16.48 4.22
CA TYR A 249 -4.65 -15.86 4.55
C TYR A 249 -5.04 -16.25 5.97
N ILE A 250 -5.13 -15.28 6.86
CA ILE A 250 -5.51 -15.48 8.26
C ILE A 250 -6.69 -14.57 8.59
N ASP A 251 -7.82 -15.20 8.86
CA ASP A 251 -9.04 -14.63 9.43
C ASP A 251 -9.40 -15.36 10.72
N ALA A 252 -8.85 -14.86 11.82
CA ALA A 252 -8.87 -15.49 13.14
C ALA A 252 -9.19 -14.47 14.23
N ASN A 253 -10.49 -14.35 14.55
CA ASN A 253 -10.98 -13.35 15.51
C ASN A 253 -10.50 -13.56 16.95
N MET A 254 -10.24 -14.80 17.38
CA MET A 254 -9.72 -15.13 18.72
C MET A 254 -8.19 -15.28 18.78
N LEU A 255 -7.47 -15.01 17.69
CA LEU A 255 -6.01 -15.14 17.65
C LEU A 255 -5.38 -14.22 18.69
N ALA A 256 -4.72 -14.79 19.69
CA ALA A 256 -4.10 -14.10 20.80
C ALA A 256 -2.56 -14.19 20.77
N MET A 257 -2.02 -15.21 20.09
CA MET A 257 -0.58 -15.47 20.06
C MET A 257 -0.12 -15.87 18.66
N THR A 258 1.04 -15.38 18.26
CA THR A 258 1.74 -15.81 17.04
C THR A 258 3.22 -16.04 17.34
N ASP A 259 3.82 -17.00 16.66
CA ASP A 259 5.27 -17.16 16.58
C ASP A 259 5.67 -17.45 15.13
N PHE A 260 6.20 -16.42 14.47
CA PHE A 260 6.78 -16.46 13.13
C PHE A 260 8.27 -16.05 13.18
N SER A 261 8.97 -16.41 14.26
CA SER A 261 10.31 -15.89 14.57
C SER A 261 11.35 -16.15 13.48
N SER A 262 11.18 -17.23 12.70
CA SER A 262 12.09 -17.58 11.60
C SER A 262 11.54 -17.25 10.21
N LEU A 263 10.35 -16.62 10.09
CA LEU A 263 9.74 -16.41 8.77
C LEU A 263 10.52 -15.34 8.00
N GLU A 264 11.14 -15.75 6.90
CA GLU A 264 11.98 -14.90 6.05
C GLU A 264 11.19 -14.33 4.87
N THR A 265 10.41 -15.17 4.19
CA THR A 265 9.76 -14.82 2.91
C THR A 265 8.33 -15.35 2.79
N CYS A 266 7.51 -14.59 2.06
CA CYS A 266 6.19 -15.00 1.58
C CYS A 266 6.16 -14.94 0.05
N ASP A 267 6.01 -16.09 -0.59
CA ASP A 267 6.07 -16.22 -2.05
C ASP A 267 4.77 -15.80 -2.75
N GLU A 268 3.69 -15.50 -2.03
CA GLU A 268 2.47 -14.92 -2.61
C GLU A 268 1.94 -13.75 -1.77
N ASN A 269 0.69 -13.80 -1.30
CA ASN A 269 0.12 -12.76 -0.44
C ASN A 269 0.32 -13.12 1.03
N PHE A 270 0.61 -12.09 1.84
CA PHE A 270 0.59 -12.18 3.29
C PHE A 270 -0.59 -11.38 3.82
N ILE A 271 -1.73 -12.04 4.03
CA ILE A 271 -3.00 -11.42 4.44
C ILE A 271 -3.36 -11.89 5.85
N MET A 272 -3.40 -10.95 6.79
CA MET A 272 -4.01 -11.10 8.10
C MET A 272 -5.15 -10.10 8.21
N LYS A 273 -6.40 -10.56 8.26
CA LYS A 273 -7.56 -9.70 8.46
C LYS A 273 -8.45 -10.31 9.52
N ALA A 274 -8.97 -9.54 10.46
CA ALA A 274 -10.00 -10.05 11.37
C ALA A 274 -11.36 -9.50 10.93
N SER A 275 -12.14 -10.29 10.18
CA SER A 275 -13.38 -9.79 9.56
C SER A 275 -14.38 -9.24 10.57
N SER A 276 -14.41 -9.79 11.79
CA SER A 276 -15.24 -9.30 12.91
C SER A 276 -14.49 -8.44 13.93
N GLY A 277 -13.22 -8.11 13.65
CA GLY A 277 -12.32 -7.44 14.59
C GLY A 277 -11.64 -8.42 15.55
N ASN A 278 -10.32 -8.30 15.68
CA ASN A 278 -9.55 -9.02 16.68
C ASN A 278 -9.20 -8.05 17.82
N THR A 279 -9.48 -8.49 19.05
CA THR A 279 -9.22 -7.74 20.29
C THR A 279 -8.32 -8.52 21.25
N TYR A 280 -7.55 -9.49 20.75
CA TYR A 280 -6.75 -10.40 21.57
C TYR A 280 -5.26 -10.30 21.27
N LEU A 281 -4.87 -10.23 19.99
CA LEU A 281 -3.45 -10.17 19.60
C LEU A 281 -2.87 -8.79 19.98
N THR A 282 -1.86 -8.79 20.84
CA THR A 282 -1.17 -7.56 21.28
C THR A 282 0.17 -7.34 20.58
N THR A 283 0.81 -8.41 20.10
CA THR A 283 2.10 -8.34 19.41
C THR A 283 2.06 -9.21 18.15
N LEU A 284 2.51 -8.62 17.04
CA LEU A 284 2.84 -9.35 15.81
C LEU A 284 4.30 -9.05 15.47
N ALA A 285 5.16 -10.05 15.61
CA ALA A 285 6.59 -9.91 15.39
C ALA A 285 7.08 -10.88 14.32
N LEU A 286 7.71 -10.34 13.27
CA LEU A 286 8.36 -11.10 12.22
C LEU A 286 9.79 -10.54 12.03
N PRO A 287 10.74 -10.91 12.92
CA PRO A 287 12.01 -10.20 13.07
C PRO A 287 12.98 -10.39 11.89
N VAL A 288 12.81 -11.44 11.08
CA VAL A 288 13.65 -11.75 9.91
C VAL A 288 12.91 -11.66 8.57
N PHE A 289 11.62 -11.30 8.60
CA PHE A 289 10.76 -11.23 7.43
C PHE A 289 11.15 -10.08 6.53
N ASN A 290 11.61 -10.40 5.32
CA ASN A 290 12.26 -9.45 4.42
C ASN A 290 11.52 -9.21 3.11
N HIS A 291 10.72 -10.17 2.64
CA HIS A 291 10.10 -10.11 1.32
C HIS A 291 8.69 -10.71 1.28
N VAL A 292 7.78 -10.01 0.59
CA VAL A 292 6.48 -10.53 0.14
C VAL A 292 6.39 -10.34 -1.37
N ARG A 293 6.16 -11.41 -2.13
CA ARG A 293 6.13 -11.31 -3.60
C ARG A 293 4.90 -10.58 -4.12
N CYS A 294 3.74 -10.78 -3.51
CA CYS A 294 2.49 -10.13 -3.90
C CYS A 294 2.08 -9.09 -2.85
N ASN A 295 0.87 -9.18 -2.27
CA ASN A 295 0.35 -8.16 -1.38
C ASN A 295 0.60 -8.48 0.09
N MET A 296 0.83 -7.46 0.92
CA MET A 296 0.83 -7.56 2.37
C MET A 296 -0.38 -6.78 2.92
N GLN A 297 -1.22 -7.44 3.72
CA GLN A 297 -2.37 -6.82 4.37
C GLN A 297 -2.44 -7.23 5.84
N ILE A 298 -2.54 -6.24 6.73
CA ILE A 298 -2.83 -6.45 8.16
C ILE A 298 -3.97 -5.50 8.53
N GLU A 299 -5.14 -6.06 8.84
CA GLU A 299 -6.37 -5.30 9.03
C GLU A 299 -7.18 -5.75 10.27
N LYS A 300 -7.75 -4.77 11.00
CA LYS A 300 -8.74 -4.97 12.08
C LYS A 300 -8.21 -5.72 13.31
N TYR A 301 -6.92 -5.64 13.57
CA TYR A 301 -6.29 -6.10 14.82
C TYR A 301 -6.15 -4.93 15.80
N THR A 302 -7.27 -4.54 16.40
CA THR A 302 -7.41 -3.30 17.19
C THR A 302 -6.57 -3.24 18.47
N LYS A 303 -6.07 -4.38 18.96
CA LYS A 303 -5.28 -4.50 20.19
C LYS A 303 -3.78 -4.70 19.97
N ILE A 304 -3.30 -4.78 18.72
CA ILE A 304 -1.87 -4.82 18.47
C ILE A 304 -1.26 -3.52 18.97
N GLU A 305 -0.35 -3.63 19.93
CA GLU A 305 0.48 -2.57 20.49
C GLU A 305 1.84 -2.53 19.78
N THR A 306 2.36 -3.71 19.41
CA THR A 306 3.64 -3.86 18.71
C THR A 306 3.47 -4.60 17.39
N LEU A 307 3.77 -3.91 16.28
CA LEU A 307 3.97 -4.50 14.95
C LEU A 307 5.47 -4.40 14.61
N SER A 308 6.19 -5.53 14.64
CA SER A 308 7.63 -5.57 14.42
C SER A 308 7.98 -6.23 13.08
N LEU A 309 8.45 -5.41 12.14
CA LEU A 309 8.85 -5.80 10.77
C LEU A 309 10.23 -5.21 10.41
N PRO A 310 11.28 -5.39 11.24
CA PRO A 310 12.52 -4.62 11.15
C PRO A 310 13.38 -4.94 9.92
N LYS A 311 13.09 -6.05 9.23
CA LYS A 311 13.83 -6.51 8.04
C LYS A 311 13.03 -6.40 6.74
N LEU A 312 11.75 -5.99 6.79
CA LEU A 312 10.90 -5.92 5.62
C LEU A 312 11.48 -4.90 4.64
N GLU A 313 11.98 -5.39 3.50
CA GLU A 313 12.66 -4.57 2.51
C GLU A 313 11.75 -4.23 1.33
N LYS A 314 10.98 -5.22 0.86
CA LYS A 314 10.21 -5.15 -0.39
C LYS A 314 8.90 -5.92 -0.33
N VAL A 315 7.86 -5.33 -0.90
CA VAL A 315 6.57 -5.98 -1.18
C VAL A 315 6.24 -5.79 -2.66
N GLY A 316 6.09 -6.88 -3.43
CA GLY A 316 5.91 -6.76 -4.89
C GLY A 316 4.55 -6.19 -5.32
N GLY A 317 3.54 -6.26 -4.46
CA GLY A 317 2.20 -5.69 -4.65
C GLY A 317 1.90 -4.55 -3.66
N ASN A 318 0.65 -4.50 -3.20
CA ASN A 318 0.19 -3.48 -2.26
C ASN A 318 0.60 -3.80 -0.81
N VAL A 319 0.83 -2.76 -0.02
CA VAL A 319 0.91 -2.81 1.44
C VAL A 319 -0.31 -2.11 2.02
N THR A 320 -1.10 -2.83 2.81
CA THR A 320 -2.30 -2.30 3.48
C THR A 320 -2.22 -2.57 4.98
N LEU A 321 -2.06 -1.52 5.79
CA LEU A 321 -2.06 -1.60 7.25
C LEU A 321 -3.23 -0.76 7.78
N SER A 322 -4.31 -1.40 8.24
CA SER A 322 -5.52 -0.66 8.59
C SER A 322 -6.18 -1.10 9.90
N THR A 323 -6.71 -0.13 10.64
CA THR A 323 -7.49 -0.40 11.87
C THR A 323 -6.66 -1.17 12.92
N LEU A 324 -5.42 -0.72 13.16
CA LEU A 324 -4.52 -1.23 14.19
C LEU A 324 -4.52 -0.28 15.40
N GLY A 325 -5.69 -0.17 16.06
CA GLY A 325 -6.03 0.92 16.98
C GLY A 325 -5.22 1.05 18.29
N SER A 326 -4.22 0.18 18.52
CA SER A 326 -3.36 0.24 19.71
C SER A 326 -1.88 0.44 19.40
N ILE A 327 -1.46 0.45 18.13
CA ILE A 327 -0.03 0.60 17.82
C ILE A 327 0.43 1.99 18.21
N THR A 328 1.62 2.09 18.81
CA THR A 328 2.22 3.38 19.18
C THR A 328 3.18 3.90 18.11
N GLU A 329 3.68 3.03 17.24
CA GLU A 329 4.59 3.39 16.15
C GLU A 329 4.35 2.49 14.94
N LEU A 330 4.39 3.06 13.74
CA LEU A 330 4.57 2.33 12.49
C LEU A 330 6.00 2.59 11.99
N SER A 331 6.88 1.60 12.08
CA SER A 331 8.29 1.73 11.67
C SER A 331 8.69 0.59 10.75
N LEU A 332 9.09 0.92 9.51
CA LEU A 332 9.64 -0.03 8.54
C LEU A 332 11.06 0.43 8.11
N PRO A 333 12.08 0.22 8.95
CA PRO A 333 13.39 0.86 8.80
C PRO A 333 14.21 0.38 7.60
N GLN A 334 13.86 -0.76 7.00
CA GLN A 334 14.53 -1.31 5.81
C GLN A 334 13.67 -1.23 4.55
N PHE A 335 12.45 -0.72 4.64
CA PHE A 335 11.50 -0.76 3.53
C PHE A 335 11.89 0.25 2.44
N THR A 336 12.17 -0.24 1.25
CA THR A 336 12.71 0.56 0.14
C THR A 336 11.68 0.82 -0.96
N GLN A 337 10.78 -0.13 -1.19
CA GLN A 337 9.87 -0.12 -2.33
C GLN A 337 8.67 -1.06 -2.10
N CYS A 338 7.48 -0.64 -2.56
CA CYS A 338 6.44 -1.58 -2.98
C CYS A 338 6.13 -1.45 -4.47
N GLY A 339 5.78 -2.56 -5.11
CA GLY A 339 5.38 -2.57 -6.52
C GLY A 339 3.94 -2.08 -6.76
N GLY A 340 3.10 -2.09 -5.72
CA GLY A 340 1.77 -1.48 -5.69
C GLY A 340 1.70 -0.28 -4.72
N ASN A 341 0.52 -0.02 -4.18
CA ASN A 341 0.28 1.11 -3.28
C ASN A 341 0.75 0.82 -1.86
N PHE A 342 1.21 1.84 -1.15
CA PHE A 342 1.37 1.80 0.31
C PHE A 342 0.23 2.57 0.96
N SER A 343 -0.59 1.89 1.77
CA SER A 343 -1.71 2.49 2.48
C SER A 343 -1.71 2.13 3.95
N SER A 344 -1.68 3.16 4.80
CA SER A 344 -1.99 3.03 6.22
C SER A 344 -3.28 3.78 6.57
N ALA A 345 -4.16 3.16 7.35
CA ALA A 345 -5.46 3.72 7.72
C ALA A 345 -5.80 3.49 9.20
N ASN A 346 -6.32 4.51 9.89
CA ASN A 346 -6.84 4.39 11.27
C ASN A 346 -5.78 3.81 12.25
N LEU A 347 -4.58 4.39 12.20
CA LEU A 347 -3.48 4.12 13.13
C LEU A 347 -3.42 5.22 14.20
N ASP A 348 -4.58 5.61 14.73
CA ASP A 348 -4.76 6.91 15.39
C ASP A 348 -3.99 7.08 16.70
N LYS A 349 -3.46 6.01 17.29
CA LYS A 349 -2.57 6.04 18.46
C LYS A 349 -1.07 6.06 18.11
N ALA A 350 -0.72 5.88 16.83
CA ALA A 350 0.66 5.92 16.39
C ALA A 350 1.19 7.35 16.54
N THR A 351 2.18 7.56 17.40
CA THR A 351 2.85 8.83 17.57
C THR A 351 3.87 9.08 16.46
N LYS A 352 4.39 8.00 15.86
CA LYS A 352 5.39 8.06 14.79
C LYS A 352 5.04 7.14 13.63
N ILE A 353 5.21 7.66 12.41
CA ILE A 353 5.18 6.89 11.16
C ILE A 353 6.53 7.07 10.47
N SER A 354 7.32 6.00 10.32
CA SER A 354 8.69 6.06 9.83
C SER A 354 8.95 5.04 8.71
N LEU A 355 9.25 5.55 7.50
CA LEU A 355 9.66 4.76 6.34
C LEU A 355 10.97 5.34 5.77
N PRO A 356 12.08 5.31 6.54
CA PRO A 356 13.25 6.15 6.31
C PRO A 356 14.02 5.79 5.03
N LYS A 357 13.80 4.58 4.49
CA LYS A 357 14.45 4.08 3.27
C LYS A 357 13.53 4.04 2.05
N LEU A 358 12.28 4.46 2.16
CA LEU A 358 11.35 4.46 1.04
C LEU A 358 11.79 5.51 0.02
N VAL A 359 12.13 5.07 -1.20
CA VAL A 359 12.61 5.96 -2.27
C VAL A 359 11.51 6.27 -3.28
N SER A 360 10.72 5.27 -3.65
CA SER A 360 9.70 5.39 -4.68
C SER A 360 8.51 4.48 -4.40
N VAL A 361 7.32 4.96 -4.76
CA VAL A 361 6.07 4.22 -4.61
C VAL A 361 5.04 4.69 -5.65
N PRO A 362 4.17 3.80 -6.18
CA PRO A 362 3.02 4.20 -6.98
C PRO A 362 2.12 5.22 -6.27
N THR A 363 1.49 4.84 -5.16
CA THR A 363 0.65 5.71 -4.32
C THR A 363 1.08 5.56 -2.87
N LEU A 364 1.25 6.67 -2.16
CA LEU A 364 1.44 6.68 -0.71
C LEU A 364 0.24 7.33 -0.03
N SER A 365 -0.49 6.58 0.78
CA SER A 365 -1.68 7.05 1.49
C SER A 365 -1.53 6.81 2.98
N LEU A 366 -1.28 7.88 3.74
CA LEU A 366 -1.24 7.88 5.20
C LEU A 366 -2.51 8.54 5.73
N THR A 367 -3.47 7.74 6.17
CA THR A 367 -4.80 8.20 6.58
C THR A 367 -5.13 7.81 8.02
N GLY A 368 -5.86 8.67 8.71
CA GLY A 368 -6.35 8.43 10.06
C GLY A 368 -7.58 9.27 10.36
N ASN A 369 -8.00 9.25 11.62
CA ASN A 369 -9.08 10.06 12.13
C ASN A 369 -8.75 11.54 11.95
N THR A 370 -9.63 12.30 11.29
CA THR A 370 -9.45 13.73 10.96
C THR A 370 -9.68 14.68 12.14
N SER A 371 -10.02 14.14 13.32
CA SER A 371 -10.35 14.93 14.52
C SER A 371 -9.29 14.82 15.62
N ASN A 372 -8.67 13.65 15.80
CA ASN A 372 -7.83 13.36 16.96
C ASN A 372 -6.80 12.23 16.70
N SER A 373 -5.84 12.45 15.80
CA SER A 373 -4.68 11.55 15.67
C SER A 373 -3.60 11.92 16.68
N SER A 374 -2.97 10.91 17.30
CA SER A 374 -1.81 11.06 18.18
C SER A 374 -0.49 11.23 17.43
N THR A 375 -0.49 11.24 16.09
CA THR A 375 0.75 11.36 15.30
C THR A 375 1.44 12.71 15.54
N GLU A 376 2.72 12.62 15.88
CA GLU A 376 3.62 13.74 16.16
C GLU A 376 4.74 13.83 15.12
N GLU A 377 5.07 12.72 14.46
CA GLU A 377 6.19 12.63 13.52
C GLU A 377 5.88 11.73 12.32
N ILE A 378 6.25 12.22 11.12
CA ILE A 378 6.24 11.45 9.86
C ILE A 378 7.64 11.55 9.23
N GLU A 379 8.34 10.43 9.09
CA GLU A 379 9.68 10.37 8.52
C GLU A 379 9.68 9.72 7.12
N LEU A 380 9.86 10.54 6.09
CA LEU A 380 10.00 10.14 4.68
C LEU A 380 11.21 10.82 4.01
N PRO A 381 12.41 10.83 4.63
CA PRO A 381 13.53 11.67 4.21
C PRO A 381 14.08 11.34 2.81
N LEU A 382 13.92 10.10 2.35
CA LEU A 382 14.43 9.62 1.05
C LEU A 382 13.34 9.46 -0.02
N LEU A 383 12.08 9.79 0.28
CA LEU A 383 11.00 9.65 -0.68
C LEU A 383 11.20 10.65 -1.82
N GLU A 384 11.58 10.16 -2.99
CA GLU A 384 11.86 10.99 -4.17
C GLU A 384 10.68 11.05 -5.14
N ASN A 385 10.00 9.93 -5.35
CA ASN A 385 9.00 9.79 -6.42
C ASN A 385 7.74 9.09 -5.94
N VAL A 386 6.60 9.75 -6.16
CA VAL A 386 5.27 9.13 -6.08
C VAL A 386 4.67 9.17 -7.48
N SER A 387 4.36 8.01 -8.06
CA SER A 387 3.94 7.95 -9.48
C SER A 387 2.49 8.40 -9.70
N ASN A 388 1.66 8.24 -8.68
CA ASN A 388 0.26 8.66 -8.62
C ASN A 388 0.12 9.67 -7.47
N ASP A 389 -0.77 9.41 -6.51
CA ASP A 389 -1.11 10.35 -5.43
C ASP A 389 -0.26 10.14 -4.18
N LEU A 390 0.11 11.26 -3.54
CA LEU A 390 0.65 11.31 -2.18
C LEU A 390 -0.42 11.93 -1.28
N THR A 391 -0.98 11.14 -0.37
CA THR A 391 -2.02 11.58 0.57
C THR A 391 -1.52 11.46 2.00
N ILE A 392 -1.56 12.57 2.74
CA ILE A 392 -1.38 12.61 4.20
C ILE A 392 -2.62 13.29 4.80
N LYS A 393 -3.49 12.50 5.42
CA LYS A 393 -4.81 12.93 5.89
C LYS A 393 -5.08 12.40 7.29
N MET A 394 -4.91 13.26 8.29
CA MET A 394 -5.16 12.90 9.69
C MET A 394 -5.31 14.16 10.53
N GLY A 395 -6.10 14.08 11.60
CA GLY A 395 -6.29 15.14 12.58
C GLY A 395 -5.14 15.20 13.58
N ALA A 396 -3.89 15.21 13.08
CA ALA A 396 -2.70 15.32 13.92
C ALA A 396 -2.61 16.72 14.51
N LEU A 397 -2.49 16.78 15.84
CA LEU A 397 -2.47 18.03 16.60
C LEU A 397 -1.05 18.45 17.02
N SER A 398 -0.04 17.64 16.75
CA SER A 398 1.35 17.88 17.20
C SER A 398 2.35 18.07 16.06
N ILE A 399 2.00 17.78 14.80
CA ILE A 399 2.91 17.97 13.65
C ILE A 399 3.02 19.46 13.31
N GLU A 400 4.10 20.10 13.74
CA GLU A 400 4.40 21.51 13.43
C GLU A 400 5.12 21.69 12.09
N THR A 401 5.93 20.70 11.71
CA THR A 401 6.68 20.68 10.44
C THR A 401 6.49 19.33 9.75
N LEU A 402 6.16 19.37 8.46
CA LEU A 402 6.16 18.20 7.58
C LEU A 402 7.25 18.41 6.53
N SER A 403 8.32 17.63 6.62
CA SER A 403 9.48 17.74 5.73
C SER A 403 9.59 16.53 4.80
N LEU A 404 9.64 16.82 3.49
CA LEU A 404 9.78 15.85 2.40
C LEU A 404 10.96 16.31 1.52
N PRO A 405 12.20 16.30 2.06
CA PRO A 405 13.33 17.03 1.46
C PRO A 405 13.77 16.48 0.11
N ALA A 406 13.61 15.17 -0.10
CA ALA A 406 14.00 14.47 -1.32
C ALA A 406 12.89 14.41 -2.39
N LEU A 407 11.64 14.77 -2.06
CA LEU A 407 10.50 14.60 -2.95
C LEU A 407 10.63 15.50 -4.18
N LYS A 408 10.72 14.88 -5.37
CA LYS A 408 10.91 15.55 -6.67
C LYS A 408 9.64 15.55 -7.50
N ASN A 409 8.88 14.45 -7.50
CA ASN A 409 7.73 14.25 -8.36
C ASN A 409 6.56 13.57 -7.63
N VAL A 410 5.35 14.10 -7.85
CA VAL A 410 4.07 13.46 -7.55
C VAL A 410 3.28 13.39 -8.86
N GLY A 411 3.17 12.22 -9.48
CA GLY A 411 2.55 12.10 -10.81
C GLY A 411 1.04 12.35 -10.82
N GLY A 412 0.39 12.30 -9.66
CA GLY A 412 -1.00 12.68 -9.45
C GLY A 412 -1.13 13.88 -8.51
N LYS A 413 -1.92 13.70 -7.45
CA LYS A 413 -2.29 14.71 -6.46
C LYS A 413 -1.34 14.69 -5.26
N LEU A 414 -0.83 15.85 -4.86
CA LEU A 414 -0.27 16.07 -3.53
C LEU A 414 -1.39 16.55 -2.60
N ASP A 415 -1.83 15.68 -1.69
CA ASP A 415 -3.00 15.85 -0.85
C ASP A 415 -2.62 15.87 0.64
N ILE A 416 -2.63 17.06 1.26
CA ILE A 416 -2.31 17.23 2.68
C ILE A 416 -3.51 17.82 3.40
N GLU A 417 -4.11 17.03 4.29
CA GLU A 417 -5.33 17.41 5.00
C GLU A 417 -5.23 17.28 6.52
N TYR A 418 -5.88 18.18 7.24
CA TYR A 418 -6.17 18.13 8.68
C TYR A 418 -4.98 18.19 9.64
N LEU A 419 -3.77 18.52 9.18
CA LEU A 419 -2.62 18.81 10.03
C LEU A 419 -2.75 20.21 10.65
N LYS A 420 -3.58 20.34 11.69
CA LYS A 420 -4.06 21.64 12.22
C LYS A 420 -2.97 22.49 12.87
N SER A 421 -1.87 21.87 13.32
CA SER A 421 -0.74 22.55 13.94
C SER A 421 0.43 22.80 12.98
N LEU A 422 0.27 22.43 11.69
CA LEU A 422 1.33 22.54 10.70
C LEU A 422 1.63 24.01 10.39
N THR A 423 2.84 24.46 10.75
CA THR A 423 3.36 25.80 10.48
C THR A 423 4.32 25.82 9.28
N SER A 424 4.96 24.69 8.98
CA SER A 424 5.91 24.55 7.88
C SER A 424 5.66 23.28 7.06
N LEU A 425 5.49 23.46 5.75
CA LEU A 425 5.49 22.37 4.76
C LEU A 425 6.76 22.51 3.90
N GLU A 426 7.71 21.60 4.09
CA GLU A 426 9.02 21.67 3.43
C GLU A 426 9.11 20.65 2.30
N ILE A 427 8.94 21.13 1.07
CA ILE A 427 9.03 20.36 -0.17
C ILE A 427 10.07 20.97 -1.12
N PRO A 428 11.32 21.20 -0.67
CA PRO A 428 12.29 22.04 -1.37
C PRO A 428 12.79 21.47 -2.70
N SER A 429 12.54 20.19 -2.99
CA SER A 429 12.96 19.51 -4.22
C SER A 429 11.80 19.27 -5.20
N LEU A 430 10.56 19.56 -4.80
CA LEU A 430 9.38 19.22 -5.60
C LEU A 430 9.33 20.09 -6.85
N SER A 431 9.32 19.44 -8.01
CA SER A 431 9.38 20.10 -9.31
C SER A 431 8.22 19.77 -10.24
N SER A 432 7.52 18.66 -9.99
CA SER A 432 6.42 18.19 -10.82
C SER A 432 5.29 17.64 -9.97
N VAL A 433 4.06 18.11 -10.27
CA VAL A 433 2.80 17.59 -9.72
C VAL A 433 1.83 17.42 -10.89
N GLY A 434 1.37 16.19 -11.15
CA GLY A 434 0.64 15.89 -12.39
C GLY A 434 -0.82 16.32 -12.40
N THR A 435 -1.47 16.50 -11.23
CA THR A 435 -2.86 16.96 -11.17
C THR A 435 -3.03 18.20 -10.30
N SER A 436 -2.86 18.09 -8.98
CA SER A 436 -3.07 19.21 -8.08
C SER A 436 -2.26 19.15 -6.79
N ILE A 437 -1.96 20.33 -6.26
CA ILE A 437 -1.61 20.49 -4.85
C ILE A 437 -2.88 20.90 -4.13
N TYR A 438 -3.35 20.05 -3.21
CA TYR A 438 -4.55 20.27 -2.43
C TYR A 438 -4.19 20.31 -0.95
N LEU A 439 -4.39 21.47 -0.34
CA LEU A 439 -4.17 21.70 1.07
C LEU A 439 -5.52 21.97 1.73
N TYR A 440 -5.87 21.14 2.71
CA TYR A 440 -7.15 21.25 3.39
C TYR A 440 -7.02 21.30 4.91
N TYR A 441 -7.62 22.32 5.51
CA TYR A 441 -7.71 22.43 6.97
C TYR A 441 -6.34 22.52 7.68
N LEU A 442 -5.37 23.17 7.02
CA LEU A 442 -4.05 23.50 7.57
C LEU A 442 -4.11 24.89 8.20
N VAL A 443 -4.81 24.97 9.34
CA VAL A 443 -5.39 26.23 9.83
C VAL A 443 -4.36 27.27 10.31
N VAL A 444 -3.14 26.85 10.64
CA VAL A 444 -2.04 27.73 11.08
C VAL A 444 -0.88 27.84 10.08
N LEU A 445 -0.96 27.16 8.92
CA LEU A 445 0.06 27.26 7.89
C LEU A 445 0.06 28.70 7.33
N SER A 446 1.18 29.40 7.43
CA SER A 446 1.27 30.83 7.08
C SER A 446 1.91 31.08 5.72
N THR A 447 2.77 30.17 5.26
CA THR A 447 3.50 30.28 3.99
C THR A 447 3.50 28.96 3.22
N LEU A 448 3.61 29.04 1.89
CA LEU A 448 3.78 27.90 1.00
C LEU A 448 4.84 28.21 -0.05
N ASP A 449 5.92 27.42 -0.10
CA ASP A 449 6.93 27.49 -1.16
C ASP A 449 6.80 26.32 -2.13
N ILE A 450 6.35 26.61 -3.34
CA ILE A 450 6.22 25.69 -4.48
C ILE A 450 6.96 26.28 -5.71
N ASN A 451 7.98 27.11 -5.49
CA ASN A 451 8.63 27.86 -6.55
C ASN A 451 9.34 26.99 -7.60
N LYS A 452 9.69 25.75 -7.25
CA LYS A 452 10.31 24.78 -8.15
C LYS A 452 9.28 23.98 -8.96
N VAL A 453 8.00 24.02 -8.59
CA VAL A 453 6.95 23.28 -9.30
C VAL A 453 6.66 23.98 -10.62
N GLU A 454 6.90 23.29 -11.74
CA GLU A 454 6.62 23.78 -13.09
C GLU A 454 5.24 23.35 -13.55
N ASN A 455 4.51 24.23 -14.24
CA ASN A 455 3.24 23.92 -14.91
C ASN A 455 2.18 23.26 -14.02
N LEU A 456 1.96 23.76 -12.81
CA LEU A 456 0.97 23.19 -11.89
C LEU A 456 -0.47 23.30 -12.46
N PRO A 457 -1.19 22.18 -12.70
CA PRO A 457 -2.53 22.25 -13.30
C PRO A 457 -3.59 22.82 -12.35
N SER A 458 -3.46 22.57 -11.04
CA SER A 458 -4.37 23.12 -10.03
C SER A 458 -3.68 23.29 -8.67
N LEU A 459 -3.86 24.47 -8.07
CA LEU A 459 -3.53 24.76 -6.67
C LEU A 459 -4.82 25.00 -5.90
N GLU A 460 -5.13 24.15 -4.93
CA GLU A 460 -6.37 24.20 -4.17
C GLU A 460 -6.08 24.37 -2.68
N ILE A 461 -6.38 25.57 -2.18
CA ILE A 461 -6.23 25.93 -0.77
C ILE A 461 -7.63 26.03 -0.17
N VAL A 462 -7.95 25.12 0.74
CA VAL A 462 -9.26 25.04 1.37
C VAL A 462 -9.09 25.07 2.89
N ALA A 463 -9.78 25.97 3.58
CA ALA A 463 -9.74 26.10 5.04
C ALA A 463 -8.33 26.25 5.65
N CYS A 464 -7.39 26.88 4.93
CA CYS A 464 -6.05 27.22 5.43
C CYS A 464 -6.05 28.70 5.87
N TYR A 465 -6.59 28.96 7.06
CA TYR A 465 -7.05 30.30 7.45
C TYR A 465 -5.95 31.35 7.62
N GLN A 466 -4.72 30.93 7.90
CA GLN A 466 -3.58 31.83 8.10
C GLN A 466 -2.63 31.89 6.90
N LEU A 467 -2.89 31.16 5.81
CA LEU A 467 -2.00 31.12 4.65
C LEU A 467 -2.03 32.48 3.95
N ALA A 468 -0.96 33.25 4.13
CA ALA A 468 -0.83 34.60 3.60
C ALA A 468 0.03 34.61 2.34
N ASP A 469 1.16 33.92 2.37
CA ASP A 469 2.21 34.06 1.36
C ASP A 469 2.42 32.77 0.58
N ILE A 470 2.28 32.85 -0.75
CA ILE A 470 2.57 31.77 -1.68
C ILE A 470 3.74 32.19 -2.57
N LYS A 471 4.79 31.38 -2.56
CA LYS A 471 5.92 31.50 -3.49
C LYS A 471 5.77 30.41 -4.55
N ALA A 472 5.34 30.80 -5.74
CA ALA A 472 5.09 29.89 -6.87
C ALA A 472 6.01 30.21 -8.06
N ASN A 473 6.07 29.30 -9.02
CA ASN A 473 6.67 29.60 -10.32
C ASN A 473 5.81 30.62 -11.09
N ALA A 474 6.36 31.18 -12.17
CA ALA A 474 5.75 32.24 -12.95
C ALA A 474 4.42 31.86 -13.63
N GLU A 475 4.09 30.57 -13.77
CA GLU A 475 2.89 30.12 -14.49
C GLU A 475 2.13 29.03 -13.70
N LEU A 476 0.86 29.32 -13.39
CA LEU A 476 -0.12 28.42 -12.79
C LEU A 476 -1.32 28.28 -13.71
N SER A 477 -1.94 27.11 -13.77
CA SER A 477 -3.17 26.92 -14.55
C SER A 477 -4.38 27.37 -13.73
N ASN A 478 -4.81 26.58 -12.74
CA ASN A 478 -5.96 26.92 -11.90
C ASN A 478 -5.55 27.13 -10.45
N VAL A 479 -6.19 28.09 -9.79
CA VAL A 479 -5.96 28.43 -8.38
C VAL A 479 -7.31 28.59 -7.72
N LYS A 480 -7.51 27.90 -6.59
CA LYS A 480 -8.71 28.00 -5.77
C LYS A 480 -8.33 28.34 -4.34
N PHE A 481 -8.89 29.44 -3.85
CA PHE A 481 -8.84 29.85 -2.46
C PHE A 481 -10.25 29.74 -1.87
N ASN A 482 -10.44 28.90 -0.87
CA ASN A 482 -11.72 28.72 -0.21
C ASN A 482 -11.56 28.73 1.32
N ALA A 483 -12.18 29.69 2.00
CA ALA A 483 -12.05 29.82 3.46
C ALA A 483 -12.98 28.90 4.28
N GLY A 484 -13.76 28.00 3.67
CA GLY A 484 -14.67 27.13 4.43
C GLY A 484 -15.73 27.88 5.25
N SER A 485 -16.03 29.14 4.90
CA SER A 485 -16.88 30.07 5.66
C SER A 485 -16.31 30.49 7.02
N GLN A 486 -14.99 30.38 7.21
CA GLN A 486 -14.30 30.90 8.38
C GLN A 486 -14.27 32.42 8.35
N VAL A 487 -14.56 33.00 9.51
CA VAL A 487 -14.54 34.45 9.73
C VAL A 487 -13.10 34.89 10.03
N GLY A 488 -12.62 35.92 9.33
CA GLY A 488 -11.27 36.47 9.50
C GLY A 488 -10.15 35.62 8.86
N ALA A 489 -10.49 34.73 7.93
CA ALA A 489 -9.48 34.00 7.17
C ALA A 489 -8.75 34.91 6.19
N VAL A 490 -7.43 34.73 6.07
CA VAL A 490 -6.57 35.47 5.14
C VAL A 490 -6.77 34.95 3.72
N VAL A 491 -6.98 35.85 2.77
CA VAL A 491 -6.93 35.49 1.33
C VAL A 491 -5.46 35.51 0.90
N PRO A 492 -4.89 34.40 0.40
CA PRO A 492 -3.48 34.34 0.04
C PRO A 492 -3.08 35.34 -1.06
N THR A 493 -1.80 35.71 -1.05
CA THR A 493 -1.13 36.53 -2.06
C THR A 493 0.16 35.85 -2.55
N PHE A 494 0.76 36.38 -3.61
CA PHE A 494 2.01 35.85 -4.16
C PHE A 494 3.20 36.75 -3.81
N VAL A 495 4.32 36.15 -3.42
CA VAL A 495 5.55 36.89 -3.03
C VAL A 495 6.57 37.02 -4.16
N VAL A 496 6.30 36.40 -5.31
CA VAL A 496 7.10 36.49 -6.54
C VAL A 496 6.18 36.66 -7.74
N PRO A 497 6.66 37.22 -8.88
CA PRO A 497 5.85 37.39 -10.08
C PRO A 497 5.23 36.09 -10.60
N THR A 498 3.91 36.09 -10.77
CA THR A 498 3.11 34.93 -11.17
C THR A 498 2.08 35.30 -12.24
N LYS A 499 1.72 34.33 -13.08
CA LYS A 499 0.59 34.35 -14.01
C LYS A 499 -0.32 33.18 -13.69
N ILE A 500 -1.63 33.43 -13.73
CA ILE A 500 -2.65 32.39 -13.59
C ILE A 500 -3.34 32.26 -14.95
N ASN A 501 -2.93 31.29 -15.75
CA ASN A 501 -3.37 31.15 -17.15
C ASN A 501 -4.84 30.71 -17.24
N GLY A 502 -5.32 29.96 -16.25
CA GLY A 502 -6.71 29.50 -16.14
C GLY A 502 -7.49 30.32 -15.11
N LYS A 503 -8.19 29.62 -14.21
CA LYS A 503 -9.13 30.24 -13.27
C LYS A 503 -8.47 30.55 -11.91
N LEU A 504 -8.62 31.78 -11.42
CA LEU A 504 -8.51 32.14 -10.01
C LEU A 504 -9.92 32.20 -9.39
N GLU A 505 -10.24 31.21 -8.57
CA GLU A 505 -11.50 31.15 -7.81
C GLU A 505 -11.26 31.53 -6.35
N VAL A 506 -11.96 32.56 -5.88
CA VAL A 506 -11.95 32.96 -4.46
C VAL A 506 -13.34 32.81 -3.89
N SER A 507 -13.49 32.01 -2.83
CA SER A 507 -14.81 31.68 -2.31
C SER A 507 -14.89 31.51 -0.80
N ASN A 508 -16.10 31.72 -0.26
CA ASN A 508 -16.45 31.51 1.15
C ASN A 508 -15.60 32.29 2.18
N TYR A 509 -15.02 33.43 1.81
CA TYR A 509 -14.37 34.34 2.75
C TYR A 509 -15.40 35.21 3.48
N ARG A 510 -15.24 35.32 4.81
CA ARG A 510 -16.10 36.14 5.68
C ARG A 510 -15.29 37.17 6.44
N TYR A 511 -15.66 38.43 6.28
CA TYR A 511 -15.01 39.57 6.93
C TYR A 511 -15.80 40.01 8.16
N LEU A 512 -15.11 40.28 9.28
CA LEU A 512 -15.73 40.81 10.52
C LEU A 512 -16.13 42.27 10.39
N SER A 513 -15.31 43.03 9.68
CA SER A 513 -15.44 44.46 9.43
C SER A 513 -15.02 44.74 8.00
N GLU A 514 -14.81 46.01 7.68
CA GLU A 514 -14.04 46.36 6.48
C GLU A 514 -12.61 45.81 6.58
N ASP A 515 -12.10 45.27 5.48
CA ASP A 515 -10.73 44.75 5.36
C ASP A 515 -10.20 44.91 3.93
N ASP A 516 -8.88 44.92 3.80
CA ASP A 516 -8.19 45.03 2.52
C ASP A 516 -7.67 43.66 2.08
N TRP A 517 -8.03 43.25 0.85
CA TRP A 517 -7.43 42.10 0.21
C TRP A 517 -6.54 42.56 -0.93
N ILE A 518 -5.22 42.33 -0.79
CA ILE A 518 -4.22 42.73 -1.77
C ILE A 518 -3.65 41.50 -2.47
N LEU A 519 -3.97 41.34 -3.75
CA LEU A 519 -3.34 40.37 -4.64
C LEU A 519 -2.11 41.00 -5.30
N LYS A 520 -0.94 40.62 -4.81
CA LYS A 520 0.38 41.12 -5.24
C LYS A 520 1.00 40.19 -6.27
N ASN A 521 1.89 40.74 -7.09
CA ASN A 521 2.75 40.01 -8.02
C ASN A 521 2.03 39.16 -9.10
N VAL A 522 0.71 39.15 -9.17
CA VAL A 522 -0.04 38.49 -10.24
C VAL A 522 -0.19 39.44 -11.42
N THR A 523 0.39 39.09 -12.57
CA THR A 523 0.43 39.97 -13.75
C THR A 523 -0.62 39.64 -14.81
N TYR A 524 -1.10 38.40 -14.84
CA TYR A 524 -2.13 37.91 -15.76
C TYR A 524 -3.06 36.94 -15.03
N ILE A 525 -4.36 37.02 -15.32
CA ILE A 525 -5.38 36.06 -14.89
C ILE A 525 -6.23 35.68 -16.11
N GLY A 526 -6.41 34.40 -16.39
CA GLY A 526 -7.31 33.92 -17.45
C GLY A 526 -8.77 34.20 -17.10
N THR A 527 -9.24 33.66 -15.98
CA THR A 527 -10.58 33.93 -15.43
C THR A 527 -10.51 34.19 -13.93
N PHE A 528 -11.07 35.29 -13.46
CA PHE A 528 -11.29 35.57 -12.05
C PHE A 528 -12.76 35.35 -11.68
N THR A 529 -13.02 34.63 -10.59
CA THR A 529 -14.37 34.53 -10.00
C THR A 529 -14.35 34.73 -8.50
N TYR A 530 -15.39 35.36 -7.98
CA TYR A 530 -15.58 35.54 -6.54
C TYR A 530 -16.98 35.10 -6.08
N SER A 531 -17.07 34.33 -4.98
CA SER A 531 -18.34 33.97 -4.34
C SER A 531 -18.25 33.92 -2.81
N GLY A 532 -18.96 34.80 -2.10
CA GLY A 532 -18.97 34.84 -0.62
C GLY A 532 -20.18 34.15 0.03
N ASN A 533 -20.11 33.86 1.33
CA ASN A 533 -21.25 33.36 2.13
C ASN A 533 -21.35 34.10 3.48
N GLY A 534 -22.48 34.75 3.77
CA GLY A 534 -22.80 35.32 5.09
C GLY A 534 -22.22 36.72 5.37
N ILE A 535 -23.03 37.60 5.97
CA ILE A 535 -22.72 39.03 6.17
C ILE A 535 -22.18 39.27 7.58
N ALA A 536 -21.01 39.90 7.68
CA ALA A 536 -20.59 40.70 8.84
C ALA A 536 -19.77 41.96 8.41
N GLY A 537 -19.11 41.94 7.23
CA GLY A 537 -18.33 43.08 6.69
C GLY A 537 -18.19 43.09 5.15
N THR A 538 -17.38 44.02 4.61
CA THR A 538 -17.11 44.25 3.17
C THR A 538 -15.61 44.30 2.89
N VAL A 539 -15.15 44.02 1.67
CA VAL A 539 -13.72 44.02 1.31
C VAL A 539 -13.34 45.09 0.29
N ASN A 540 -12.16 45.69 0.45
CA ASN A 540 -11.47 46.45 -0.59
C ASN A 540 -10.49 45.52 -1.33
N ALA A 541 -10.82 45.11 -2.55
CA ALA A 541 -9.98 44.22 -3.34
C ALA A 541 -8.98 45.02 -4.18
N ILE A 542 -7.68 44.73 -4.08
CA ILE A 542 -6.61 45.44 -4.76
C ILE A 542 -5.77 44.43 -5.56
N PHE A 543 -5.85 44.51 -6.88
CA PHE A 543 -5.05 43.72 -7.81
C PHE A 543 -3.80 44.54 -8.21
N GLU A 544 -2.82 44.58 -7.32
CA GLU A 544 -1.71 45.55 -7.32
C GLU A 544 -0.88 45.53 -8.63
N ASP A 545 -0.63 44.34 -9.17
CA ASP A 545 0.26 44.13 -10.32
C ASP A 545 -0.42 43.63 -11.59
N LEU A 546 -1.74 43.45 -11.57
CA LEU A 546 -2.47 42.86 -12.68
C LEU A 546 -2.43 43.79 -13.90
N LYS A 547 -1.90 43.29 -15.02
CA LYS A 547 -1.76 44.05 -16.27
C LYS A 547 -2.80 43.68 -17.30
N GLU A 548 -3.24 42.43 -17.29
CA GLU A 548 -4.19 41.89 -18.25
C GLU A 548 -5.04 40.82 -17.56
N ILE A 549 -6.32 40.75 -17.94
CA ILE A 549 -7.23 39.71 -17.49
C ILE A 549 -8.09 39.25 -18.66
N GLY A 550 -8.34 37.94 -18.77
CA GLY A 550 -9.31 37.43 -19.74
C GLY A 550 -10.72 37.79 -19.31
N THR A 551 -11.22 37.05 -18.32
CA THR A 551 -12.56 37.23 -17.76
C THR A 551 -12.47 37.66 -16.30
N PHE A 552 -13.07 38.80 -15.97
CA PHE A 552 -13.43 39.14 -14.60
C PHE A 552 -14.92 38.83 -14.42
N ASP A 553 -15.28 37.79 -13.66
CA ASP A 553 -16.66 37.36 -13.48
C ASP A 553 -17.10 37.35 -12.01
N VAL A 554 -17.75 38.45 -11.62
CA VAL A 554 -18.36 38.62 -10.30
C VAL A 554 -19.87 38.77 -10.47
N SER A 555 -20.57 37.64 -10.37
CA SER A 555 -22.04 37.59 -10.44
C SER A 555 -22.73 38.16 -9.19
N ASN A 556 -22.03 38.21 -8.06
CA ASN A 556 -22.49 38.81 -6.82
C ASN A 556 -21.37 39.65 -6.17
N GLY A 557 -21.34 40.94 -6.49
CA GLY A 557 -20.39 41.91 -5.98
C GLY A 557 -20.78 42.54 -4.64
N TYR A 558 -21.79 42.01 -3.94
CA TYR A 558 -22.28 42.54 -2.67
C TYR A 558 -21.18 42.69 -1.62
N TYR A 559 -20.16 41.84 -1.69
CA TYR A 559 -19.07 41.77 -0.72
C TYR A 559 -18.04 42.89 -0.90
N PHE A 560 -17.97 43.51 -2.08
CA PHE A 560 -16.97 44.53 -2.37
C PHE A 560 -17.45 45.92 -1.93
N LYS A 561 -16.61 46.62 -1.18
CA LYS A 561 -16.70 48.07 -0.98
C LYS A 561 -15.95 48.81 -2.09
N SER A 562 -14.78 48.28 -2.48
CA SER A 562 -14.01 48.76 -3.62
C SER A 562 -13.24 47.62 -4.31
N ILE A 563 -12.86 47.85 -5.56
CA ILE A 563 -12.04 46.99 -6.42
C ILE A 563 -11.06 47.90 -7.17
N SER A 564 -9.76 47.65 -7.05
CA SER A 564 -8.70 48.49 -7.61
C SER A 564 -7.78 47.67 -8.51
N PHE A 565 -7.55 48.16 -9.72
CA PHE A 565 -6.65 47.61 -10.73
C PHE A 565 -5.70 48.72 -11.25
N PRO A 566 -4.71 49.14 -10.45
CA PRO A 566 -3.84 50.27 -10.78
C PRO A 566 -3.03 50.10 -12.08
N LYS A 567 -2.78 48.85 -12.52
CA LYS A 567 -1.92 48.54 -13.69
C LYS A 567 -2.64 47.83 -14.84
N LEU A 568 -3.95 47.58 -14.72
CA LEU A 568 -4.71 46.81 -15.70
C LEU A 568 -4.90 47.62 -16.98
N LYS A 569 -4.41 47.08 -18.10
CA LYS A 569 -4.43 47.70 -19.42
C LYS A 569 -5.55 47.19 -20.30
N GLU A 570 -5.91 45.91 -20.16
CA GLU A 570 -6.84 45.24 -21.06
C GLU A 570 -7.63 44.13 -20.36
N VAL A 571 -8.93 44.06 -20.69
CA VAL A 571 -9.80 42.92 -20.43
C VAL A 571 -10.10 42.22 -21.76
N THR A 572 -9.47 41.07 -22.01
CA THR A 572 -9.46 40.46 -23.34
C THR A 572 -10.73 39.68 -23.66
N GLU A 573 -11.52 39.28 -22.67
CA GLU A 573 -12.76 38.54 -22.87
C GLU A 573 -13.99 39.25 -22.29
N LYS A 574 -14.11 39.34 -20.96
CA LYS A 574 -15.33 39.85 -20.34
C LYS A 574 -15.07 40.50 -18.99
N PHE A 575 -15.67 41.66 -18.75
CA PHE A 575 -15.75 42.30 -17.45
C PHE A 575 -17.20 42.24 -16.95
N THR A 576 -17.49 41.36 -15.99
CA THR A 576 -18.80 41.21 -15.36
C THR A 576 -18.74 41.60 -13.90
N LEU A 577 -19.53 42.61 -13.52
CA LEU A 577 -19.76 42.97 -12.13
C LEU A 577 -21.25 43.26 -11.91
N ASN A 578 -21.89 42.35 -11.17
CA ASN A 578 -23.32 42.38 -10.89
C ASN A 578 -23.57 42.54 -9.38
N TYR A 579 -24.77 42.99 -8.98
CA TYR A 579 -25.24 42.97 -7.58
C TYR A 579 -24.31 43.66 -6.58
N SER A 580 -23.76 44.83 -6.95
CA SER A 580 -22.70 45.53 -6.20
C SER A 580 -23.22 46.66 -5.30
N GLN A 581 -24.06 46.34 -4.30
CA GLN A 581 -24.73 47.36 -3.46
C GLN A 581 -23.77 48.24 -2.65
N ASN A 582 -22.63 47.68 -2.25
CA ASN A 582 -21.70 48.33 -1.32
C ASN A 582 -20.61 49.18 -1.99
N ILE A 583 -20.52 49.15 -3.32
CA ILE A 583 -19.66 50.04 -4.13
C ILE A 583 -20.36 51.39 -4.32
N LYS A 584 -20.35 52.25 -3.28
CA LYS A 584 -21.18 53.48 -3.25
C LYS A 584 -20.50 54.76 -3.77
N ASN A 585 -19.17 54.87 -3.72
CA ASN A 585 -18.42 56.11 -3.99
C ASN A 585 -17.24 55.90 -4.97
N GLY A 586 -17.46 55.47 -6.22
CA GLY A 586 -16.33 55.32 -7.16
C GLY A 586 -15.33 54.25 -6.75
N GLY A 587 -15.84 53.19 -6.15
CA GLY A 587 -15.01 52.14 -5.60
C GLY A 587 -14.34 51.28 -6.68
N ILE A 588 -14.38 51.64 -7.96
CA ILE A 588 -13.73 50.86 -9.02
C ILE A 588 -12.60 51.72 -9.61
N ASN A 589 -11.35 51.36 -9.35
CA ASN A 589 -10.20 52.15 -9.80
C ASN A 589 -9.43 51.43 -10.93
N MET A 590 -9.51 51.93 -12.16
CA MET A 590 -8.88 51.32 -13.35
C MET A 590 -8.17 52.36 -14.24
N PRO A 591 -7.18 53.10 -13.70
CA PRO A 591 -6.71 54.36 -14.30
C PRO A 591 -5.98 54.20 -15.63
N VAL A 592 -5.46 53.01 -15.94
CA VAL A 592 -4.70 52.74 -17.18
C VAL A 592 -5.40 51.77 -18.13
N LEU A 593 -6.65 51.40 -17.85
CA LEU A 593 -7.43 50.47 -18.68
C LEU A 593 -7.82 51.14 -20.00
N LYS A 594 -7.51 50.46 -21.12
CA LYS A 594 -7.74 50.96 -22.48
C LYS A 594 -8.76 50.15 -23.27
N LYS A 595 -8.84 48.84 -23.06
CA LYS A 595 -9.67 47.94 -23.87
C LYS A 595 -10.48 46.98 -23.02
N ILE A 596 -11.74 46.77 -23.39
CA ILE A 596 -12.62 45.75 -22.82
C ILE A 596 -13.36 45.07 -23.97
N LYS A 597 -13.22 43.76 -24.16
CA LYS A 597 -13.98 43.09 -25.22
C LYS A 597 -15.49 43.08 -24.94
N SER A 598 -15.91 42.76 -23.72
CA SER A 598 -17.31 42.77 -23.31
C SER A 598 -17.50 43.33 -21.91
N LEU A 599 -18.39 44.31 -21.73
CA LEU A 599 -18.71 44.92 -20.44
C LEU A 599 -20.13 44.57 -20.01
N THR A 600 -20.28 43.83 -18.92
CA THR A 600 -21.56 43.60 -18.23
C THR A 600 -21.51 44.21 -16.84
N PHE A 601 -22.28 45.28 -16.61
CA PHE A 601 -22.19 46.06 -15.39
C PHE A 601 -23.57 46.41 -14.84
N ASN A 602 -24.09 45.55 -13.97
CA ASN A 602 -25.48 45.64 -13.50
C ASN A 602 -25.54 45.93 -11.99
N GLY A 603 -26.44 46.83 -11.61
CA GLY A 603 -26.64 47.21 -10.22
C GLY A 603 -27.35 46.11 -9.44
N SER A 604 -28.68 46.13 -9.42
CA SER A 604 -29.50 45.07 -8.79
C SER A 604 -29.55 43.78 -9.63
N SER A 605 -30.15 42.70 -9.11
CA SER A 605 -30.52 41.48 -9.86
C SER A 605 -31.99 41.49 -10.33
N TYR A 606 -32.77 42.49 -9.89
CA TYR A 606 -34.18 42.71 -10.23
C TYR A 606 -34.50 44.22 -10.24
N ALA A 607 -35.46 44.62 -11.09
CA ALA A 607 -35.77 46.01 -11.39
C ALA A 607 -36.10 46.88 -10.15
N SER A 608 -37.00 46.42 -9.28
CA SER A 608 -37.43 47.20 -8.09
C SER A 608 -36.32 47.43 -7.06
N GLY A 609 -35.25 46.63 -7.09
CA GLY A 609 -34.08 46.79 -6.22
C GLY A 609 -33.12 47.89 -6.66
N ALA A 610 -33.19 48.34 -7.93
CA ALA A 610 -32.23 49.25 -8.54
C ALA A 610 -31.98 50.55 -7.72
N SER A 611 -33.02 51.09 -7.10
CA SER A 611 -32.97 52.31 -6.27
C SER A 611 -31.98 52.23 -5.09
N SER A 612 -31.65 51.01 -4.64
CA SER A 612 -30.72 50.75 -3.54
C SER A 612 -29.25 50.65 -3.98
N PHE A 613 -28.99 50.64 -5.29
CA PHE A 613 -27.64 50.49 -5.88
C PHE A 613 -27.19 51.84 -6.43
N LYS A 614 -26.31 52.52 -5.68
CA LYS A 614 -25.89 53.88 -5.96
C LYS A 614 -24.41 53.91 -6.34
N LEU A 615 -24.10 53.91 -7.63
CA LEU A 615 -22.75 54.19 -8.11
C LEU A 615 -22.60 55.70 -8.33
N ARG A 616 -21.91 56.41 -7.42
CA ARG A 616 -21.82 57.88 -7.48
C ARG A 616 -20.88 58.44 -8.56
N THR A 617 -20.00 57.63 -9.14
CA THR A 617 -19.03 58.06 -10.16
C THR A 617 -19.60 58.19 -11.56
N ASN A 618 -20.86 57.80 -11.82
CA ASN A 618 -21.43 57.90 -13.18
C ASN A 618 -20.50 57.33 -14.28
N LEU A 619 -19.91 56.15 -14.02
CA LEU A 619 -19.00 55.47 -14.94
C LEU A 619 -17.66 56.18 -15.21
N GLU A 620 -17.29 57.25 -14.47
CA GLU A 620 -15.97 57.92 -14.57
C GLU A 620 -14.79 56.94 -14.46
N ASP A 621 -14.99 55.83 -13.75
CA ASP A 621 -14.07 54.71 -13.59
C ASP A 621 -13.63 54.07 -14.94
N PHE A 622 -14.40 54.30 -16.01
CA PHE A 622 -14.14 53.82 -17.38
C PHE A 622 -13.64 54.92 -18.33
N SER A 623 -13.40 56.15 -17.86
CA SER A 623 -13.05 57.34 -18.67
C SER A 623 -11.77 57.21 -19.52
N ASN A 624 -10.93 56.21 -19.25
CA ASN A 624 -9.72 55.92 -20.01
C ASN A 624 -9.87 54.82 -21.05
N VAL A 625 -10.99 54.10 -21.04
CA VAL A 625 -11.29 53.02 -21.98
C VAL A 625 -11.59 53.60 -23.36
N GLU A 626 -10.82 53.18 -24.36
CA GLU A 626 -10.87 53.64 -25.75
C GLU A 626 -11.67 52.68 -26.64
N GLU A 627 -11.73 51.40 -26.28
CA GLU A 627 -12.39 50.36 -27.07
C GLU A 627 -13.22 49.45 -26.17
N ILE A 628 -14.52 49.36 -26.49
CA ILE A 628 -15.46 48.38 -25.94
C ILE A 628 -16.16 47.64 -27.08
N GLY A 629 -16.16 46.30 -27.07
CA GLY A 629 -16.83 45.50 -28.11
C GLY A 629 -18.35 45.45 -27.92
N ASP A 630 -18.82 45.18 -26.71
CA ASP A 630 -20.22 45.36 -26.31
C ASP A 630 -20.39 45.85 -24.87
N VAL A 631 -21.52 46.49 -24.60
CA VAL A 631 -21.86 47.02 -23.28
C VAL A 631 -23.28 46.63 -22.88
N THR A 632 -23.42 46.11 -21.67
CA THR A 632 -24.70 45.86 -21.01
C THR A 632 -24.71 46.53 -19.65
N ILE A 633 -25.59 47.51 -19.47
CA ILE A 633 -25.77 48.25 -18.21
C ILE A 633 -27.25 48.32 -17.89
N LYS A 634 -27.64 47.88 -16.69
CA LYS A 634 -29.01 47.99 -16.19
C LYS A 634 -29.08 48.05 -14.67
N TRP A 635 -30.24 48.49 -14.18
CA TRP A 635 -30.62 48.40 -12.77
C TRP A 635 -29.69 49.12 -11.78
N TRP A 636 -29.09 50.24 -12.19
CA TRP A 636 -28.34 51.16 -11.34
C TRP A 636 -29.15 52.43 -11.06
N GLY A 637 -29.71 52.56 -9.85
CA GLY A 637 -30.64 53.63 -9.50
C GLY A 637 -30.04 55.04 -9.33
N ALA A 638 -28.74 55.24 -9.61
CA ALA A 638 -28.07 56.53 -9.46
C ALA A 638 -27.27 56.98 -10.70
N ILE A 639 -27.11 56.13 -11.73
CA ILE A 639 -26.32 56.50 -12.92
C ILE A 639 -27.17 57.43 -13.81
N SER A 640 -26.72 58.67 -13.95
CA SER A 640 -27.35 59.73 -14.75
C SER A 640 -26.43 60.35 -15.81
N ASP A 641 -25.15 59.99 -15.78
CA ASP A 641 -24.12 60.50 -16.67
C ASP A 641 -23.30 59.32 -17.21
N PHE A 642 -23.05 59.34 -18.52
CA PHE A 642 -22.34 58.31 -19.30
C PHE A 642 -21.04 58.85 -19.91
N SER A 643 -20.59 60.04 -19.50
CA SER A 643 -19.37 60.69 -20.02
C SER A 643 -18.12 59.83 -19.83
N GLY A 644 -18.11 58.95 -18.81
CA GLY A 644 -17.07 57.95 -18.60
C GLY A 644 -16.90 56.96 -19.77
N LEU A 645 -17.92 56.74 -20.61
CA LEU A 645 -17.81 55.86 -21.78
C LEU A 645 -17.51 56.60 -23.08
N LYS A 646 -17.41 57.94 -23.06
CA LYS A 646 -17.29 58.79 -24.26
C LYS A 646 -16.21 58.34 -25.25
N LYS A 647 -15.03 57.93 -24.75
CA LYS A 647 -13.92 57.50 -25.60
C LYS A 647 -14.18 56.16 -26.31
N ALA A 648 -15.00 55.30 -25.73
CA ALA A 648 -15.34 53.98 -26.27
C ALA A 648 -16.58 53.97 -27.18
N VAL A 649 -17.41 55.03 -27.17
CA VAL A 649 -18.59 55.13 -28.05
C VAL A 649 -18.27 54.84 -29.54
N PRO A 650 -17.16 55.31 -30.13
CA PRO A 650 -16.83 55.04 -31.52
C PRO A 650 -16.60 53.56 -31.87
N SER A 651 -16.28 52.70 -30.90
CA SER A 651 -16.12 51.25 -31.14
C SER A 651 -17.44 50.48 -31.03
N LEU A 652 -18.50 51.13 -30.57
CA LEU A 652 -19.81 50.52 -30.34
C LEU A 652 -20.78 50.80 -31.50
N THR A 653 -21.86 50.03 -31.54
CA THR A 653 -22.95 50.12 -32.52
C THR A 653 -24.30 50.06 -31.81
N SER A 654 -25.39 50.33 -32.52
CA SER A 654 -26.74 50.17 -31.97
C SER A 654 -27.06 48.75 -31.49
N THR A 655 -26.41 47.71 -32.04
CA THR A 655 -26.61 46.32 -31.63
C THR A 655 -25.73 45.89 -30.45
N THR A 656 -24.64 46.60 -30.20
CA THR A 656 -23.71 46.31 -29.09
C THR A 656 -23.88 47.26 -27.90
N TRP A 657 -24.79 48.23 -28.00
CA TRP A 657 -25.19 49.16 -26.94
C TRP A 657 -26.47 48.68 -26.23
N ASN A 658 -26.33 48.00 -25.09
CA ASN A 658 -27.44 47.48 -24.29
C ASN A 658 -27.57 48.22 -22.96
N VAL A 659 -27.92 49.50 -23.02
CA VAL A 659 -28.34 50.27 -21.84
C VAL A 659 -29.86 50.16 -21.74
N LEU A 660 -30.32 49.38 -20.77
CA LEU A 660 -31.72 48.96 -20.69
C LEU A 660 -32.53 49.88 -19.76
N GLU A 661 -33.03 49.36 -18.63
CA GLU A 661 -34.03 50.04 -17.80
C GLU A 661 -33.60 50.19 -16.33
N ASN A 662 -34.28 51.12 -15.66
CA ASN A 662 -34.11 51.48 -14.25
C ASN A 662 -32.75 52.12 -13.91
N LEU A 663 -32.22 52.90 -14.87
CA LEU A 663 -31.21 53.93 -14.64
C LEU A 663 -31.88 55.30 -14.51
N VAL A 664 -31.18 56.30 -13.94
CA VAL A 664 -31.68 57.69 -13.91
C VAL A 664 -31.72 58.27 -15.33
N TYR A 665 -30.74 57.90 -16.15
CA TYR A 665 -30.66 58.19 -17.58
C TYR A 665 -30.49 56.87 -18.37
N ASN A 666 -31.33 56.62 -19.38
CA ASN A 666 -31.27 55.43 -20.23
C ASN A 666 -31.02 55.88 -21.70
N PRO A 667 -29.80 56.33 -22.04
CA PRO A 667 -29.47 56.83 -23.38
C PRO A 667 -29.56 55.74 -24.46
N THR A 668 -30.03 56.12 -25.65
CA THR A 668 -29.83 55.32 -26.86
C THR A 668 -28.38 55.43 -27.35
N TYR A 669 -27.95 54.51 -28.22
CA TYR A 669 -26.65 54.65 -28.89
C TYR A 669 -26.53 55.99 -29.65
N GLN A 670 -27.59 56.43 -30.33
CA GLN A 670 -27.57 57.68 -31.08
C GLN A 670 -27.38 58.90 -30.16
N ASP A 671 -27.98 58.90 -28.97
CA ASP A 671 -27.76 59.97 -27.98
C ASP A 671 -26.28 60.11 -27.60
N MET A 672 -25.55 59.00 -27.50
CA MET A 672 -24.12 58.98 -27.20
C MET A 672 -23.26 59.48 -28.37
N VAL A 673 -23.66 59.18 -29.61
CA VAL A 673 -23.03 59.70 -30.83
C VAL A 673 -23.25 61.21 -30.94
N ASP A 674 -24.45 61.68 -30.59
CA ASP A 674 -24.84 63.10 -30.60
C ASP A 674 -24.26 63.91 -29.42
N GLY A 675 -23.52 63.25 -28.51
CA GLY A 675 -22.84 63.89 -27.38
C GLY A 675 -23.74 64.18 -26.16
N LYS A 676 -24.94 63.60 -26.10
CA LYS A 676 -25.90 63.77 -25.00
C LYS A 676 -25.56 62.82 -23.82
N TYR A 677 -24.42 63.01 -23.18
CA TYR A 677 -23.94 62.07 -22.15
C TYR A 677 -24.67 62.16 -20.81
N THR A 678 -25.40 63.25 -20.56
CA THR A 678 -26.09 63.53 -19.29
C THR A 678 -27.57 63.73 -19.53
N LYS A 679 -28.39 63.37 -18.54
CA LYS A 679 -29.81 63.79 -18.52
C LYS A 679 -29.90 65.30 -18.33
N GLU A 680 -30.45 66.00 -19.33
CA GLU A 680 -30.77 67.43 -19.24
C GLU A 680 -31.76 67.76 -18.11
#